data_AF-A0A2I1M5N3-F1
#
_entry.id   AF-A0A2I1M5N3-F1
#
_cell.length_a   1.000
_cell.length_b   1.000
_cell.length_c   1.000
_cell.angle_alpha   90.00
_cell.angle_beta   90.00
_cell.angle_gamma   90.00
#
_symmetry.space_group_name_H-M   'P 1'
#
loop_
_entity.id
_entity.type
_entity.pdbx_description
1 polymer ?
#
loop_
_entity_poly.entity_id
_entity_poly.type
_entity_poly.pdbx_seq_one_letter_code
_entity_poly.pdbx_strand_id
1 'polypeptide(L)'
;MGKSTDKTAPMSSKKRSFLSNIQWKLSCIPLAARLMTLVLVFLIVASSVLVLASRQLVSSALMQKTDTQLMRQATLVINNIDLLQSENASDQKSSSEQSPSLGNQLKEQFFKNSDTASQKRPSPYSTTGNQNLGPTDYFVQIRDNDNNVLSTPLIPIAHDGVESIPTLPQEGKSATFLYGEPTTVAASVHVSKNVSLTERQAIMAHSPWRVIAAQYVNRATGMEYVVYIGLSLFDVNDTIQALTVYFVWSAVGIVITAGFLALLAVRRSLRPLKKMEQTAEKIAAGDLSQRVERAPLNTEIGSLSNSLNTMLSQIERSFKKQEDITLQMKRFVSDASHELRTPLAVIHGSTELYKMQRKSPQADPVESADMVIDHIDKSSTRMSALVEDLLSLARLDEGRGIDLAQTVHMTDILSDSVEDLHALDPERTITLGRLSLDMGSIMQSVQPVQGQNDTHSDEQVTDNTLAFIPGQLPHIDAGGDPVRMRQVMTNIIGNIHRYTPSDSPVEVGATVVRASALVRDLENEASTAETLDKFLKDVKESGTASNTLEYVIIQIRDHGPGVKDEAYTKIFERFYTADPSRARDKGGTGLGMSIVQSIVKAHHGLICAMKTPGGGLTTTVVVPISQTVLFSSTNPTQERMREKNTAPAIFGRRKKSADADMATTEIKISLGSNKDTSTKK
;
A
#
# COMPACT_ATOMS: atom_id res chain seq x y z
N MET A 1 -33.51 -47.42 28.81
CA MET A 1 -33.71 -46.11 28.15
C MET A 1 -32.36 -45.63 27.62
N GLY A 2 -32.14 -45.23 26.37
CA GLY A 2 -33.00 -45.12 25.19
C GLY A 2 -32.13 -45.11 23.91
N LYS A 3 -32.75 -45.53 22.80
CA LYS A 3 -32.26 -45.37 21.41
C LYS A 3 -32.75 -44.02 20.86
N SER A 4 -31.95 -43.35 20.01
CA SER A 4 -32.37 -42.53 18.85
C SER A 4 -31.12 -41.87 18.23
N THR A 5 -30.46 -42.49 17.24
CA THR A 5 -30.51 -42.13 15.81
C THR A 5 -30.20 -40.67 15.49
N ASP A 6 -29.05 -40.44 14.85
CA ASP A 6 -29.06 -39.58 13.66
C ASP A 6 -28.19 -40.18 12.55
N LYS A 7 -28.83 -40.37 11.40
CA LYS A 7 -28.27 -40.91 10.16
C LYS A 7 -27.88 -39.70 9.32
N THR A 8 -26.60 -39.46 9.10
CA THR A 8 -26.15 -38.63 7.97
C THR A 8 -25.51 -39.53 6.92
N ALA A 9 -26.22 -39.68 5.80
CA ALA A 9 -25.74 -40.42 4.63
C ALA A 9 -24.48 -39.75 4.05
N PRO A 10 -23.49 -40.52 3.53
CA PRO A 10 -22.29 -39.94 2.93
C PRO A 10 -22.65 -39.28 1.59
N MET A 11 -22.60 -37.95 1.55
CA MET A 11 -22.73 -37.18 0.32
C MET A 11 -21.53 -37.46 -0.59
N SER A 12 -21.79 -37.96 -1.81
CA SER A 12 -20.78 -38.47 -2.75
C SER A 12 -19.54 -37.57 -2.92
N SER A 13 -18.36 -38.19 -3.00
CA SER A 13 -17.03 -37.55 -3.13
C SER A 13 -16.90 -36.57 -4.31
N LYS A 14 -17.77 -36.71 -5.33
CA LYS A 14 -17.86 -35.77 -6.46
C LYS A 14 -18.25 -34.35 -6.04
N LYS A 15 -19.08 -34.17 -5.01
CA LYS A 15 -19.47 -32.81 -4.54
C LYS A 15 -18.32 -32.09 -3.83
N ARG A 16 -17.47 -32.80 -3.08
CA ARG A 16 -16.30 -32.19 -2.38
C ARG A 16 -15.24 -31.71 -3.37
N SER A 17 -14.93 -32.50 -4.40
CA SER A 17 -14.01 -32.10 -5.48
C SER A 17 -14.52 -30.91 -6.29
N PHE A 18 -15.83 -30.84 -6.54
CA PHE A 18 -16.44 -29.73 -7.27
C PHE A 18 -16.41 -28.43 -6.45
N LEU A 19 -16.73 -28.50 -5.15
CA LEU A 19 -16.69 -27.35 -4.24
C LEU A 19 -15.25 -26.83 -4.01
N SER A 20 -14.25 -27.71 -3.91
CA SER A 20 -12.85 -27.29 -3.76
C SER A 20 -12.29 -26.65 -5.04
N ASN A 21 -12.65 -27.17 -6.22
CA ASN A 21 -12.26 -26.56 -7.50
C ASN A 21 -12.90 -25.19 -7.72
N ILE A 22 -14.13 -24.99 -7.25
CA ILE A 22 -14.80 -23.70 -7.27
C ILE A 22 -14.13 -22.74 -6.28
N GLN A 23 -13.84 -23.16 -5.05
CA GLN A 23 -13.14 -22.32 -4.07
C GLN A 23 -11.76 -21.85 -4.57
N TRP A 24 -10.98 -22.74 -5.17
CA TRP A 24 -9.65 -22.40 -5.72
C TRP A 24 -9.74 -21.43 -6.91
N LYS A 25 -10.68 -21.65 -7.85
CA LYS A 25 -10.90 -20.71 -8.95
C LYS A 25 -11.42 -19.35 -8.48
N LEU A 26 -12.26 -19.30 -7.45
CA LEU A 26 -12.70 -18.04 -6.88
C LEU A 26 -11.56 -17.31 -6.16
N SER A 27 -10.57 -17.98 -5.56
CA SER A 27 -9.43 -17.32 -4.87
C SER A 27 -8.48 -16.52 -5.75
N CYS A 28 -8.46 -16.79 -7.06
CA CYS A 28 -7.64 -16.03 -8.01
C CYS A 28 -8.33 -14.74 -8.51
N ILE A 29 -9.58 -14.50 -8.13
CA ILE A 29 -10.37 -13.36 -8.60
C ILE A 29 -10.26 -12.21 -7.57
N PRO A 30 -9.87 -10.98 -7.98
CA PRO A 30 -9.76 -9.83 -7.10
C PRO A 30 -11.03 -9.59 -6.28
N LEU A 31 -10.88 -9.10 -5.04
CA LEU A 31 -12.00 -8.89 -4.11
C LEU A 31 -13.11 -8.00 -4.70
N ALA A 32 -12.72 -6.97 -5.47
CA ALA A 32 -13.65 -6.10 -6.18
C ALA A 32 -14.47 -6.83 -7.26
N ALA A 33 -13.86 -7.77 -7.99
CA ALA A 33 -14.55 -8.56 -8.99
C ALA A 33 -15.52 -9.55 -8.33
N ARG A 34 -15.15 -10.15 -7.19
CA ARG A 34 -16.06 -10.98 -6.38
C ARG A 34 -17.27 -10.19 -5.89
N LEU A 35 -17.04 -9.00 -5.33
CA LEU A 35 -18.10 -8.13 -4.84
C LEU A 35 -19.07 -7.76 -5.98
N MET A 36 -18.55 -7.42 -7.16
CA MET A 36 -19.40 -7.14 -8.31
C MET A 36 -20.15 -8.36 -8.83
N THR A 37 -19.54 -9.55 -8.84
CA THR A 37 -20.27 -10.77 -9.21
C THR A 37 -21.41 -11.05 -8.24
N LEU A 38 -21.21 -10.82 -6.93
CA LEU A 38 -22.27 -10.94 -5.94
C LEU A 38 -23.37 -9.91 -6.15
N VAL A 39 -23.01 -8.65 -6.43
CA VAL A 39 -23.99 -7.59 -6.74
C VAL A 39 -24.79 -7.94 -7.98
N LEU A 40 -24.16 -8.44 -9.04
CA LEU A 40 -24.86 -8.86 -10.27
C LEU A 40 -25.82 -10.02 -10.00
N VAL A 41 -25.38 -11.05 -9.26
CA VAL A 41 -26.23 -12.19 -8.88
C VAL A 41 -27.40 -11.72 -8.04
N PHE A 42 -27.16 -10.85 -7.06
CA PHE A 42 -28.21 -10.27 -6.23
C PHE A 42 -29.20 -9.46 -7.08
N LEU A 43 -28.72 -8.68 -8.05
CA LEU A 43 -29.56 -7.91 -8.94
C LEU A 43 -30.44 -8.83 -9.79
N ILE A 44 -29.88 -9.90 -10.36
CA ILE A 44 -30.66 -10.90 -11.13
C ILE A 44 -31.77 -11.52 -10.27
N VAL A 45 -31.44 -11.93 -9.04
CA VAL A 45 -32.42 -12.52 -8.11
C VAL A 45 -33.49 -11.49 -7.74
N ALA A 46 -33.10 -10.28 -7.36
CA ALA A 46 -34.01 -9.19 -6.99
C ALA A 46 -34.95 -8.82 -8.13
N SER A 47 -34.42 -8.68 -9.37
CA SER A 47 -35.24 -8.42 -10.54
C SER A 47 -36.20 -9.57 -10.84
N SER A 48 -35.77 -10.82 -10.67
CA SER A 48 -36.64 -11.99 -10.87
C SER A 48 -37.79 -12.02 -9.86
N VAL A 49 -37.49 -11.75 -8.57
CA VAL A 49 -38.49 -11.65 -7.50
C VAL A 49 -39.46 -10.50 -7.78
N LEU A 50 -38.96 -9.34 -8.23
CA LEU A 50 -39.78 -8.19 -8.55
C LEU A 50 -40.77 -8.50 -9.70
N VAL A 51 -40.30 -9.16 -10.77
CA VAL A 51 -41.17 -9.57 -11.89
C VAL A 51 -42.29 -10.49 -11.41
N LEU A 52 -41.96 -11.48 -10.57
CA LEU A 52 -42.95 -12.40 -10.01
C LEU A 52 -43.96 -11.68 -9.09
N ALA A 53 -43.48 -10.79 -8.23
CA ALA A 53 -44.33 -10.01 -7.32
C ALA A 53 -45.27 -9.07 -8.11
N SER A 54 -44.76 -8.37 -9.13
CA SER A 54 -45.57 -7.51 -9.99
C SER A 54 -46.62 -8.29 -10.77
N ARG A 55 -46.27 -9.48 -11.30
CA ARG A 55 -47.24 -10.36 -11.95
C ARG A 55 -48.35 -10.79 -11.00
N GLN A 56 -48.00 -11.20 -9.78
CA GLN A 56 -48.97 -11.64 -8.78
C GLN A 56 -49.92 -10.49 -8.37
N LEU A 57 -49.37 -9.29 -8.15
CA LEU A 57 -50.13 -8.12 -7.76
C LEU A 57 -51.10 -7.65 -8.86
N VAL A 58 -50.65 -7.63 -10.11
CA VAL A 58 -51.52 -7.24 -11.23
C VAL A 58 -52.58 -8.30 -11.49
N SER A 59 -52.21 -9.58 -11.38
CA SER A 59 -53.16 -10.68 -11.52
C SER A 59 -54.27 -10.63 -10.47
N SER A 60 -53.94 -10.39 -9.20
CA SER A 60 -54.95 -10.28 -8.15
C SER A 60 -55.85 -9.05 -8.33
N ALA A 61 -55.27 -7.91 -8.70
CA ALA A 61 -56.01 -6.68 -8.94
C ALA A 61 -56.97 -6.78 -10.14
N LEU A 62 -56.54 -7.40 -11.24
CA LEU A 62 -57.39 -7.61 -12.41
C LEU A 62 -58.51 -8.63 -12.12
N MET A 63 -58.20 -9.74 -11.43
CA MET A 63 -59.22 -10.72 -11.04
C MET A 63 -60.29 -10.10 -10.12
N GLN A 64 -59.88 -9.27 -9.15
CA GLN A 64 -60.83 -8.56 -8.28
C GLN A 64 -61.74 -7.61 -9.07
N LYS A 65 -61.20 -6.91 -10.08
CA LYS A 65 -62.00 -6.08 -10.98
C LYS A 65 -62.96 -6.92 -11.81
N THR A 66 -62.53 -8.06 -12.35
CA THR A 66 -63.38 -8.99 -13.09
C THR A 66 -64.51 -9.53 -12.22
N ASP A 67 -64.22 -9.91 -10.97
CA ASP A 67 -65.24 -10.38 -10.02
C ASP A 67 -66.27 -9.29 -9.73
N THR A 68 -65.82 -8.05 -9.50
CA THR A 68 -66.71 -6.90 -9.29
C THR A 68 -67.59 -6.64 -10.52
N GLN A 69 -67.01 -6.72 -11.72
CA GLN A 69 -67.74 -6.54 -12.98
C GLN A 69 -68.77 -7.65 -13.19
N LEU A 70 -68.39 -8.89 -12.95
CA LEU A 70 -69.25 -10.07 -13.07
C LEU A 70 -70.44 -9.97 -12.12
N MET A 71 -70.21 -9.59 -10.86
CA MET A 71 -71.28 -9.37 -9.87
C MET A 71 -72.24 -8.26 -10.31
N ARG A 72 -71.73 -7.12 -10.82
CA ARG A 72 -72.58 -6.03 -11.34
C ARG A 72 -73.44 -6.49 -12.51
N GLN A 73 -72.87 -7.24 -13.45
CA GLN A 73 -73.61 -7.81 -14.57
C GLN A 73 -74.66 -8.81 -14.09
N ALA A 74 -74.33 -9.64 -13.11
CA ALA A 74 -75.28 -10.59 -12.55
C ALA A 74 -76.48 -9.90 -11.92
N THR A 75 -76.26 -8.84 -11.14
CA THR A 75 -77.35 -8.04 -10.59
C THR A 75 -78.21 -7.40 -11.68
N LEU A 76 -77.61 -6.87 -12.76
CA LEU A 76 -78.37 -6.29 -13.88
C LEU A 76 -79.21 -7.33 -14.61
N VAL A 77 -78.67 -8.52 -14.89
CA VAL A 77 -79.41 -9.61 -15.54
C VAL A 77 -80.59 -10.03 -14.68
N ILE A 78 -80.40 -10.22 -13.37
CA ILE A 78 -81.48 -10.59 -12.44
C ILE A 78 -82.54 -9.50 -12.35
N ASN A 79 -82.13 -8.23 -12.19
CA ASN A 79 -83.07 -7.10 -12.14
C ASN A 79 -83.88 -6.95 -13.43
N ASN A 80 -83.25 -7.18 -14.60
CA ASN A 80 -83.95 -7.18 -15.87
C ASN A 80 -84.98 -8.32 -15.95
N ILE A 81 -84.64 -9.52 -15.47
CA ILE A 81 -85.59 -10.64 -15.39
C ILE A 81 -86.80 -10.27 -14.49
N ASP A 82 -86.57 -9.58 -13.36
CA ASP A 82 -87.63 -9.10 -12.48
C ASP A 82 -88.52 -8.02 -13.12
N LEU A 83 -87.93 -7.04 -13.81
CA LEU A 83 -88.68 -5.99 -14.52
C LEU A 83 -89.60 -6.59 -15.59
N LEU A 84 -89.09 -7.54 -16.39
CA LEU A 84 -89.86 -8.18 -17.45
C LEU A 84 -91.05 -8.98 -16.92
N GLN A 85 -90.94 -9.57 -15.72
CA GLN A 85 -92.08 -10.22 -15.08
C GLN A 85 -93.10 -9.21 -14.56
N SER A 86 -92.66 -8.07 -14.04
CA SER A 86 -93.57 -7.03 -13.54
C SER A 86 -94.40 -6.39 -14.65
N GLU A 87 -93.82 -6.18 -15.84
CA GLU A 87 -94.48 -5.61 -17.02
C GLU A 87 -95.51 -6.60 -17.62
N ASN A 88 -95.16 -7.90 -17.69
CA ASN A 88 -96.11 -8.94 -18.13
C ASN A 88 -97.25 -9.21 -17.13
N ALA A 89 -96.99 -9.06 -15.83
CA ALA A 89 -98.03 -9.17 -14.81
C ALA A 89 -99.06 -8.03 -14.88
N SER A 90 -98.68 -6.84 -15.39
CA SER A 90 -99.62 -5.76 -15.71
C SER A 90 -100.46 -6.02 -16.97
N ASP A 91 -99.88 -6.66 -17.99
CA ASP A 91 -100.58 -6.93 -19.26
C ASP A 91 -101.52 -8.16 -19.20
N GLN A 92 -101.26 -9.13 -18.31
CA GLN A 92 -102.11 -10.33 -18.14
C GLN A 92 -103.46 -10.09 -17.42
N LYS A 93 -103.83 -8.85 -17.08
CA LYS A 93 -105.18 -8.54 -16.58
C LYS A 93 -106.27 -8.60 -17.67
N SER A 94 -105.90 -8.84 -18.92
CA SER A 94 -106.83 -9.09 -20.02
C SER A 94 -106.31 -10.22 -20.92
N SER A 95 -107.07 -11.31 -21.02
CA SER A 95 -106.86 -12.51 -21.87
C SER A 95 -106.34 -13.75 -21.13
N SER A 96 -107.24 -14.72 -20.97
CA SER A 96 -106.97 -16.07 -20.48
C SER A 96 -106.50 -16.97 -21.64
N GLU A 97 -105.19 -17.14 -21.79
CA GLU A 97 -104.60 -18.24 -22.58
C GLU A 97 -103.21 -18.57 -22.02
N GLN A 98 -102.78 -19.82 -22.16
CA GLN A 98 -101.62 -20.44 -21.48
C GLN A 98 -100.35 -19.58 -21.52
N SER A 99 -99.84 -19.22 -20.34
CA SER A 99 -98.56 -18.52 -20.18
C SER A 99 -97.40 -19.36 -20.78
N PRO A 100 -96.61 -18.83 -21.73
CA PRO A 100 -95.40 -19.50 -22.19
C PRO A 100 -94.41 -19.71 -21.04
N SER A 101 -93.63 -20.78 -21.07
CA SER A 101 -92.60 -21.03 -20.05
C SER A 101 -91.60 -19.86 -20.00
N LEU A 102 -91.05 -19.55 -18.82
CA LEU A 102 -90.11 -18.43 -18.62
C LEU A 102 -88.93 -18.49 -19.62
N GLY A 103 -88.46 -19.70 -19.95
CA GLY A 103 -87.44 -19.93 -20.96
C GLY A 103 -87.85 -19.50 -22.37
N ASN A 104 -89.10 -19.73 -22.78
CA ASN A 104 -89.64 -19.28 -24.07
C ASN A 104 -89.94 -17.77 -24.08
N GLN A 105 -90.37 -17.18 -22.96
CA GLN A 105 -90.60 -15.73 -22.83
C GLN A 105 -89.30 -14.93 -22.93
N LEU A 106 -88.26 -15.36 -22.22
CA LEU A 106 -86.94 -14.76 -22.29
C LEU A 106 -86.35 -14.95 -23.69
N LYS A 107 -86.51 -16.15 -24.28
CA LYS A 107 -86.09 -16.42 -25.67
C LYS A 107 -86.87 -15.61 -26.70
N GLU A 108 -88.13 -15.26 -26.51
CA GLU A 108 -88.84 -14.39 -27.47
C GLU A 108 -88.40 -12.94 -27.33
N GLN A 109 -88.25 -12.39 -26.11
CA GLN A 109 -87.98 -10.97 -25.95
C GLN A 109 -86.51 -10.56 -26.13
N PHE A 110 -85.55 -11.43 -25.80
CA PHE A 110 -84.15 -11.23 -26.20
C PHE A 110 -84.01 -11.19 -27.73
N PHE A 111 -84.97 -11.76 -28.48
CA PHE A 111 -84.98 -11.79 -29.94
C PHE A 111 -85.94 -10.75 -30.58
N LYS A 112 -87.00 -10.31 -29.89
CA LYS A 112 -88.05 -9.38 -30.40
C LYS A 112 -87.55 -7.98 -30.74
N ASN A 113 -86.42 -7.54 -30.18
CA ASN A 113 -85.80 -6.25 -30.52
C ASN A 113 -85.01 -6.25 -31.84
N SER A 114 -85.05 -7.33 -32.64
CA SER A 114 -84.24 -7.46 -33.86
C SER A 114 -85.02 -7.55 -35.18
N ASP A 115 -86.36 -7.52 -35.15
CA ASP A 115 -87.21 -7.83 -36.31
C ASP A 115 -87.57 -6.63 -37.22
N THR A 116 -86.69 -5.65 -37.40
CA THR A 116 -86.82 -4.63 -38.48
C THR A 116 -85.72 -4.68 -39.55
N ALA A 117 -85.01 -5.80 -39.69
CA ALA A 117 -84.18 -6.04 -40.87
C ALA A 117 -84.25 -7.50 -41.34
N SER A 118 -85.21 -7.78 -42.22
CA SER A 118 -85.36 -9.07 -42.91
C SER A 118 -84.15 -9.38 -43.81
N GLN A 119 -83.25 -10.27 -43.37
CA GLN A 119 -82.50 -11.16 -44.25
C GLN A 119 -81.88 -12.29 -43.44
N LYS A 120 -82.43 -13.51 -43.59
CA LYS A 120 -82.05 -14.79 -42.97
C LYS A 120 -80.94 -14.69 -41.92
N ARG A 121 -79.64 -14.68 -42.21
CA ARG A 121 -78.50 -14.84 -41.26
C ARG A 121 -78.55 -16.00 -40.23
N PRO A 122 -77.49 -16.83 -40.18
CA PRO A 122 -77.45 -18.03 -39.35
C PRO A 122 -77.27 -17.71 -37.86
N SER A 123 -77.93 -18.49 -37.01
CA SER A 123 -77.69 -18.55 -35.55
C SER A 123 -76.34 -19.23 -35.24
N PRO A 124 -75.67 -18.92 -34.11
CA PRO A 124 -75.96 -17.87 -33.12
C PRO A 124 -75.22 -16.55 -33.42
N TYR A 125 -75.70 -15.43 -32.88
CA TYR A 125 -75.17 -14.06 -33.08
C TYR A 125 -74.32 -13.59 -31.90
N SER A 126 -73.25 -12.83 -32.17
CA SER A 126 -72.66 -11.88 -31.21
C SER A 126 -73.48 -10.57 -31.21
N THR A 127 -73.70 -9.98 -30.04
CA THR A 127 -74.39 -8.67 -29.89
C THR A 127 -73.54 -7.49 -30.34
N THR A 128 -72.25 -7.73 -30.58
CA THR A 128 -71.27 -6.78 -31.12
C THR A 128 -70.79 -7.35 -32.45
N GLY A 129 -70.93 -6.59 -33.55
CA GLY A 129 -70.43 -6.98 -34.89
C GLY A 129 -68.90 -7.01 -34.99
N ASN A 130 -68.22 -7.42 -33.93
CA ASN A 130 -66.77 -7.45 -33.78
C ASN A 130 -66.34 -8.92 -33.65
N GLN A 131 -65.32 -9.33 -34.39
CA GLN A 131 -64.85 -10.72 -34.46
C GLN A 131 -64.11 -11.20 -33.19
N ASN A 132 -64.24 -10.49 -32.07
CA ASN A 132 -63.58 -10.73 -30.79
C ASN A 132 -64.63 -10.65 -29.67
N LEU A 133 -64.55 -11.54 -28.66
CA LEU A 133 -65.23 -11.32 -27.38
C LEU A 133 -64.78 -9.97 -26.82
N GLY A 134 -65.69 -9.02 -26.73
CA GLY A 134 -65.47 -7.77 -26.04
C GLY A 134 -65.49 -7.96 -24.51
N PRO A 135 -64.94 -6.99 -23.76
CA PRO A 135 -64.97 -7.01 -22.29
C PRO A 135 -66.38 -6.94 -21.70
N THR A 136 -67.39 -6.68 -22.52
CA THR A 136 -68.81 -6.62 -22.17
C THR A 136 -69.59 -7.86 -22.61
N ASP A 137 -68.96 -8.81 -23.28
CA ASP A 137 -69.63 -10.02 -23.77
C ASP A 137 -69.63 -11.06 -22.65
N TYR A 138 -70.83 -11.35 -22.14
CA TYR A 138 -71.03 -12.31 -21.06
C TYR A 138 -71.90 -13.47 -21.54
N PHE A 139 -71.54 -14.66 -21.08
CA PHE A 139 -72.34 -15.87 -21.25
C PHE A 139 -73.49 -15.83 -20.24
N VAL A 140 -74.71 -16.20 -20.68
CA VAL A 140 -75.85 -16.42 -19.77
C VAL A 140 -76.51 -17.74 -20.10
N GLN A 141 -76.72 -18.56 -19.06
CA GLN A 141 -77.52 -19.77 -19.14
C GLN A 141 -78.44 -19.87 -17.93
N ILE A 142 -79.72 -20.13 -18.19
CA ILE A 142 -80.76 -20.26 -17.18
C ILE A 142 -81.17 -21.73 -17.11
N ARG A 143 -81.19 -22.26 -15.89
CA ARG A 143 -81.52 -23.65 -15.58
C ARG A 143 -82.61 -23.72 -14.51
N ASP A 144 -83.30 -24.86 -14.45
CA ASP A 144 -84.24 -25.16 -13.35
C ASP A 144 -83.49 -25.63 -12.09
N ASN A 145 -84.24 -25.94 -11.02
CA ASN A 145 -83.67 -26.41 -9.75
C ASN A 145 -83.02 -27.81 -9.86
N ASP A 146 -83.46 -28.63 -10.82
CA ASP A 146 -82.88 -29.94 -11.13
C ASP A 146 -81.68 -29.83 -12.10
N ASN A 147 -81.23 -28.60 -12.38
CA ASN A 147 -80.08 -28.27 -13.21
C ASN A 147 -80.26 -28.62 -14.72
N ASN A 148 -81.49 -28.74 -15.20
CA ASN A 148 -81.80 -28.87 -16.62
C ASN A 148 -81.74 -27.51 -17.31
N VAL A 149 -81.19 -27.45 -18.53
CA VAL A 149 -81.07 -26.19 -19.27
C VAL A 149 -82.43 -25.75 -19.80
N LEU A 150 -82.89 -24.59 -19.35
CA LEU A 150 -84.13 -23.97 -19.84
C LEU A 150 -83.87 -23.05 -21.03
N SER A 151 -82.80 -22.24 -20.95
CA SER A 151 -82.41 -21.33 -22.04
C SER A 151 -80.94 -20.91 -21.94
N THR A 152 -80.33 -20.64 -23.09
CA THR A 152 -79.00 -20.05 -23.23
C THR A 152 -79.11 -18.75 -24.04
N PRO A 153 -79.64 -17.68 -23.44
CA PRO A 153 -79.98 -16.47 -24.19
C PRO A 153 -78.77 -15.74 -24.77
N LEU A 154 -77.59 -15.84 -24.15
CA LEU A 154 -76.35 -15.22 -24.64
C LEU A 154 -75.21 -16.24 -24.69
N ILE A 155 -74.70 -16.46 -25.91
CA ILE A 155 -73.51 -17.27 -26.19
C ILE A 155 -72.49 -16.36 -26.89
N PRO A 156 -71.40 -15.98 -26.21
CA PRO A 156 -70.33 -15.21 -26.82
C PRO A 156 -69.54 -16.08 -27.81
N ILE A 157 -69.25 -15.54 -29.00
CA ILE A 157 -68.57 -16.25 -30.09
C ILE A 157 -67.11 -15.81 -30.12
N ALA A 158 -66.17 -16.77 -30.06
CA ALA A 158 -64.73 -16.50 -30.06
C ALA A 158 -64.21 -16.05 -31.42
N HIS A 159 -64.70 -16.68 -32.49
CA HIS A 159 -64.41 -16.34 -33.87
C HIS A 159 -65.49 -16.96 -34.78
N ASP A 160 -65.60 -16.55 -36.05
CA ASP A 160 -66.60 -17.08 -36.99
C ASP A 160 -66.55 -18.63 -37.02
N GLY A 161 -67.64 -19.26 -36.56
CA GLY A 161 -67.78 -20.71 -36.47
C GLY A 161 -67.03 -21.40 -35.31
N VAL A 162 -66.53 -20.64 -34.33
CA VAL A 162 -65.88 -21.14 -33.12
C VAL A 162 -66.60 -20.61 -31.88
N GLU A 163 -67.26 -21.52 -31.18
CA GLU A 163 -68.01 -21.24 -29.95
C GLU A 163 -67.16 -21.61 -28.73
N SER A 164 -67.00 -20.69 -27.79
CA SER A 164 -66.32 -20.92 -26.51
C SER A 164 -67.34 -20.71 -25.38
N ILE A 165 -67.66 -21.77 -24.67
CA ILE A 165 -68.61 -21.76 -23.56
C ILE A 165 -67.93 -22.21 -22.26
N PRO A 166 -68.34 -21.69 -21.09
CA PRO A 166 -67.85 -22.19 -19.82
C PRO A 166 -68.26 -23.66 -19.60
N THR A 167 -67.36 -24.45 -19.02
CA THR A 167 -67.66 -25.83 -18.62
C THR A 167 -68.51 -25.80 -17.35
N LEU A 168 -69.82 -25.98 -17.49
CA LEU A 168 -70.79 -26.00 -16.40
C LEU A 168 -71.16 -27.43 -15.99
N PRO A 169 -71.81 -27.65 -14.83
CA PRO A 169 -72.18 -29.00 -14.39
C PRO A 169 -73.09 -29.68 -15.42
N GLN A 170 -73.01 -31.00 -15.52
CA GLN A 170 -73.90 -31.76 -16.41
C GLN A 170 -75.36 -31.65 -15.95
N GLU A 171 -76.29 -31.66 -16.91
CA GLU A 171 -77.73 -31.65 -16.64
C GLU A 171 -78.14 -32.79 -15.70
N GLY A 172 -79.07 -32.51 -14.78
CA GLY A 172 -79.59 -33.48 -13.81
C GLY A 172 -78.65 -33.83 -12.66
N LYS A 173 -77.47 -33.20 -12.54
CA LYS A 173 -76.56 -33.35 -11.38
C LYS A 173 -76.56 -32.09 -10.51
N SER A 174 -76.60 -32.25 -9.19
CA SER A 174 -76.59 -31.14 -8.23
C SER A 174 -75.38 -30.21 -8.45
N ALA A 175 -75.63 -28.91 -8.37
CA ALA A 175 -74.64 -27.88 -8.65
C ALA A 175 -73.41 -28.00 -7.72
N THR A 176 -72.22 -28.11 -8.30
CA THR A 176 -70.93 -28.04 -7.58
C THR A 176 -70.49 -26.59 -7.30
N PHE A 177 -71.32 -25.60 -7.64
CA PHE A 177 -71.01 -24.18 -7.52
C PHE A 177 -71.55 -23.60 -6.21
N LEU A 178 -70.75 -22.77 -5.55
CA LEU A 178 -71.22 -21.93 -4.46
C LEU A 178 -72.01 -20.74 -5.05
N TYR A 179 -73.26 -20.59 -4.63
CA TYR A 179 -74.11 -19.51 -5.12
C TYR A 179 -73.58 -18.14 -4.66
N GLY A 180 -73.53 -17.18 -5.57
CA GLY A 180 -73.06 -15.82 -5.30
C GLY A 180 -71.53 -15.66 -5.28
N GLU A 181 -70.74 -16.73 -5.41
CA GLU A 181 -69.28 -16.67 -5.46
C GLU A 181 -68.74 -16.89 -6.88
N PRO A 182 -68.00 -15.91 -7.46
CA PRO A 182 -67.32 -16.09 -8.73
C PRO A 182 -66.32 -17.26 -8.69
N THR A 183 -66.43 -18.18 -9.64
CA THR A 183 -65.61 -19.39 -9.77
C THR A 183 -64.99 -19.47 -11.16
N THR A 184 -63.73 -19.89 -11.26
CA THR A 184 -63.04 -20.03 -12.56
C THR A 184 -63.22 -21.44 -13.11
N VAL A 185 -63.66 -21.56 -14.35
CA VAL A 185 -63.95 -22.81 -15.05
C VAL A 185 -63.21 -22.87 -16.39
N ALA A 186 -62.93 -24.07 -16.89
CA ALA A 186 -62.33 -24.24 -18.21
C ALA A 186 -63.33 -23.89 -19.32
N ALA A 187 -62.84 -23.48 -20.49
CA ALA A 187 -63.66 -23.37 -21.70
C ALA A 187 -63.89 -24.74 -22.35
N SER A 188 -65.10 -24.96 -22.83
CA SER A 188 -65.43 -26.00 -23.79
C SER A 188 -65.57 -25.35 -25.16
N VAL A 189 -64.78 -25.80 -26.14
CA VAL A 189 -64.66 -25.17 -27.45
C VAL A 189 -65.27 -26.06 -28.51
N HIS A 190 -66.23 -25.53 -29.26
CA HIS A 190 -66.83 -26.20 -30.42
C HIS A 190 -66.38 -25.47 -31.69
N VAL A 191 -65.67 -26.20 -32.56
CA VAL A 191 -65.16 -25.67 -33.83
C VAL A 191 -65.95 -26.27 -34.98
N SER A 192 -66.50 -25.41 -35.84
CA SER A 192 -67.21 -25.82 -37.06
C SER A 192 -66.23 -26.45 -38.06
N LYS A 193 -66.69 -27.47 -38.81
CA LYS A 193 -65.84 -28.34 -39.67
C LYS A 193 -64.96 -27.63 -40.73
N ASN A 194 -65.22 -26.35 -41.05
CA ASN A 194 -64.53 -25.60 -42.11
C ASN A 194 -63.75 -24.37 -41.59
N VAL A 195 -63.46 -24.27 -40.29
CA VAL A 195 -62.77 -23.11 -39.71
C VAL A 195 -61.38 -23.51 -39.22
N SER A 196 -60.34 -22.84 -39.74
CA SER A 196 -58.96 -22.96 -39.25
C SER A 196 -58.64 -21.83 -38.28
N LEU A 197 -58.24 -22.19 -37.06
CA LEU A 197 -57.88 -21.23 -36.01
C LEU A 197 -56.41 -20.82 -36.10
N THR A 198 -56.13 -19.52 -35.98
CA THR A 198 -54.79 -18.99 -35.70
C THR A 198 -54.40 -19.32 -34.25
N GLU A 199 -53.10 -19.39 -33.93
CA GLU A 199 -52.60 -19.65 -32.57
C GLU A 199 -53.25 -18.74 -31.51
N ARG A 200 -53.34 -17.42 -31.77
CA ARG A 200 -53.98 -16.47 -30.86
C ARG A 200 -55.48 -16.76 -30.67
N GLN A 201 -56.19 -17.13 -31.74
CA GLN A 201 -57.62 -17.46 -31.69
C GLN A 201 -57.87 -18.77 -30.95
N ALA A 202 -56.97 -19.75 -31.09
CA ALA A 202 -57.02 -20.99 -30.32
C ALA A 202 -56.80 -20.74 -28.82
N ILE A 203 -55.82 -19.90 -28.45
CA ILE A 203 -55.57 -19.50 -27.05
C ILE A 203 -56.78 -18.75 -26.49
N MET A 204 -57.38 -17.86 -27.28
CA MET A 204 -58.60 -17.14 -26.91
C MET A 204 -59.78 -18.07 -26.65
N ALA A 205 -60.04 -19.00 -27.56
CA ALA A 205 -61.15 -19.93 -27.43
C ALA A 205 -61.00 -20.85 -26.20
N HIS A 206 -59.77 -21.29 -25.88
CA HIS A 206 -59.50 -22.18 -24.74
C HIS A 206 -59.24 -21.44 -23.42
N SER A 207 -59.32 -20.10 -23.42
CA SER A 207 -59.09 -19.33 -22.20
C SER A 207 -60.17 -19.62 -21.15
N PRO A 208 -59.80 -19.70 -19.86
CA PRO A 208 -60.76 -20.00 -18.81
C PRO A 208 -61.81 -18.89 -18.66
N TRP A 209 -62.95 -19.27 -18.11
CA TRP A 209 -64.09 -18.40 -17.86
C TRP A 209 -64.24 -18.15 -16.36
N ARG A 210 -64.61 -16.94 -15.97
CA ARG A 210 -65.01 -16.59 -14.62
C ARG A 210 -66.54 -16.56 -14.57
N VAL A 211 -67.14 -17.48 -13.82
CA VAL A 211 -68.59 -17.71 -13.79
C VAL A 211 -69.15 -17.50 -12.39
N ILE A 212 -70.30 -16.86 -12.28
CA ILE A 212 -71.09 -16.77 -11.06
C ILE A 212 -72.43 -17.49 -11.28
N ALA A 213 -72.84 -18.30 -10.30
CA ALA A 213 -74.16 -18.91 -10.25
C ALA A 213 -75.04 -18.10 -9.29
N ALA A 214 -76.14 -17.56 -9.78
CA ALA A 214 -77.11 -16.82 -8.97
C ALA A 214 -78.44 -17.58 -8.92
N GLN A 215 -79.01 -17.70 -7.72
CA GLN A 215 -80.36 -18.22 -7.56
C GLN A 215 -81.37 -17.11 -7.85
N TYR A 216 -82.41 -17.46 -8.59
CA TYR A 216 -83.50 -16.58 -8.94
C TYR A 216 -84.81 -17.27 -8.60
N VAL A 217 -85.59 -16.69 -7.69
CA VAL A 217 -86.93 -17.19 -7.34
C VAL A 217 -87.96 -16.32 -8.04
N ASN A 218 -88.74 -16.93 -8.93
CA ASN A 218 -89.81 -16.23 -9.61
C ASN A 218 -90.93 -15.92 -8.60
N ARG A 219 -91.20 -14.62 -8.38
CA ARG A 219 -92.16 -14.17 -7.36
C ARG A 219 -93.62 -14.49 -7.69
N ALA A 220 -93.94 -14.72 -8.96
CA ALA A 220 -95.30 -15.02 -9.43
C ALA A 220 -95.65 -16.52 -9.35
N THR A 221 -94.67 -17.41 -9.53
CA THR A 221 -94.88 -18.86 -9.58
C THR A 221 -94.26 -19.63 -8.41
N GLY A 222 -93.37 -18.99 -7.64
CA GLY A 222 -92.60 -19.64 -6.57
C GLY A 222 -91.52 -20.60 -7.05
N MET A 223 -91.33 -20.72 -8.38
CA MET A 223 -90.32 -21.61 -8.97
C MET A 223 -88.92 -21.02 -8.84
N GLU A 224 -87.97 -21.88 -8.46
CA GLU A 224 -86.55 -21.54 -8.34
C GLU A 224 -85.80 -21.85 -9.64
N TYR A 225 -84.97 -20.91 -10.06
CA TYR A 225 -84.11 -20.99 -11.24
C TYR A 225 -82.66 -20.69 -10.86
N VAL A 226 -81.72 -21.24 -11.61
CA VAL A 226 -80.30 -20.94 -11.48
C VAL A 226 -79.83 -20.22 -12.74
N VAL A 227 -79.26 -19.03 -12.58
CA VAL A 227 -78.70 -18.23 -13.67
C VAL A 227 -77.18 -18.26 -13.57
N TYR A 228 -76.54 -18.86 -14.57
CA TYR A 228 -75.08 -18.86 -14.75
C TYR A 228 -74.68 -17.68 -15.62
N ILE A 229 -73.76 -16.86 -15.13
CA ILE A 229 -73.26 -15.68 -15.84
C ILE A 229 -71.74 -15.77 -15.88
N GLY A 230 -71.14 -15.65 -17.06
CA GLY A 230 -69.70 -15.87 -17.25
C GLY A 230 -69.01 -14.80 -18.08
N LEU A 231 -67.78 -14.43 -17.70
CA LEU A 231 -66.87 -13.57 -18.46
C LEU A 231 -65.61 -14.35 -18.86
N SER A 232 -65.11 -14.13 -20.07
CA SER A 232 -63.84 -14.72 -20.52
C SER A 232 -62.65 -14.05 -19.84
N LEU A 233 -61.67 -14.83 -19.39
CA LEU A 233 -60.42 -14.32 -18.81
C LEU A 233 -59.32 -14.10 -19.85
N PHE A 234 -59.62 -14.22 -21.15
CA PHE A 234 -58.63 -14.04 -22.22
C PHE A 234 -57.94 -12.68 -22.13
N ASP A 235 -58.68 -11.56 -22.15
CA ASP A 235 -58.11 -10.21 -22.13
C ASP A 235 -57.30 -9.94 -20.85
N VAL A 236 -57.77 -10.48 -19.72
CA VAL A 236 -57.08 -10.40 -18.42
C VAL A 236 -55.74 -11.12 -18.49
N ASN A 237 -55.74 -12.36 -18.99
CA ASN A 237 -54.53 -13.18 -19.08
C ASN A 237 -53.55 -12.64 -20.15
N ASP A 238 -54.05 -12.17 -21.30
CA ASP A 238 -53.25 -11.53 -22.37
C ASP A 238 -52.58 -10.26 -21.85
N THR A 239 -53.31 -9.44 -21.09
CA THR A 239 -52.75 -8.23 -20.44
C THR A 239 -51.68 -8.59 -19.41
N ILE A 240 -51.91 -9.60 -18.57
CA ILE A 240 -50.93 -10.07 -17.59
C ILE A 240 -49.66 -10.57 -18.29
N GLN A 241 -49.82 -11.34 -19.38
CA GLN A 241 -48.70 -11.86 -20.16
C GLN A 241 -47.90 -10.75 -20.83
N ALA A 242 -48.58 -9.82 -21.51
CA ALA A 242 -47.95 -8.67 -22.15
C ALA A 242 -47.16 -7.82 -21.14
N LEU A 243 -47.76 -7.52 -19.97
CA LEU A 243 -47.10 -6.76 -18.91
C LEU A 243 -45.91 -7.54 -18.31
N THR A 244 -46.04 -8.86 -18.14
CA THR A 244 -44.93 -9.71 -17.68
C THR A 244 -43.75 -9.65 -18.66
N VAL A 245 -44.02 -9.70 -19.98
CA VAL A 245 -42.98 -9.56 -21.01
C VAL A 245 -42.28 -8.20 -20.92
N TYR A 246 -43.01 -7.10 -20.74
CA TYR A 246 -42.39 -5.78 -20.54
C TYR A 246 -41.51 -5.72 -19.29
N PHE A 247 -41.94 -6.31 -18.17
CA PHE A 247 -41.13 -6.37 -16.95
C PHE A 247 -39.89 -7.26 -17.11
N VAL A 248 -39.96 -8.35 -17.87
CA VAL A 248 -38.79 -9.18 -18.17
C VAL A 248 -37.78 -8.40 -19.01
N TRP A 249 -38.21 -7.70 -20.05
CA TRP A 249 -37.31 -6.88 -20.87
C TRP A 249 -36.66 -5.74 -20.09
N SER A 250 -37.41 -5.06 -19.21
CA SER A 250 -36.83 -4.03 -18.35
C SER A 250 -35.83 -4.60 -17.36
N ALA A 251 -36.13 -5.76 -16.74
CA ALA A 251 -35.20 -6.47 -15.87
C ALA A 251 -33.89 -6.84 -16.59
N VAL A 252 -33.97 -7.38 -17.81
CA VAL A 252 -32.79 -7.70 -18.64
C VAL A 252 -31.98 -6.43 -18.93
N GLY A 253 -32.63 -5.34 -19.30
CA GLY A 253 -31.97 -4.05 -19.57
C GLY A 253 -31.20 -3.52 -18.35
N ILE A 254 -31.79 -3.61 -17.15
CA ILE A 254 -31.14 -3.19 -15.90
C ILE A 254 -29.90 -4.05 -15.63
N VAL A 255 -29.99 -5.38 -15.77
CA VAL A 255 -28.86 -6.29 -15.55
C VAL A 255 -27.71 -6.01 -16.52
N ILE A 256 -28.00 -5.81 -17.81
CA ILE A 256 -26.99 -5.48 -18.83
C ILE A 256 -26.29 -4.15 -18.50
N THR A 257 -27.06 -3.12 -18.17
CA THR A 257 -26.52 -1.79 -17.85
C THR A 257 -25.65 -1.83 -16.60
N ALA A 258 -26.10 -2.53 -15.55
CA ALA A 258 -25.32 -2.74 -14.34
C ALA A 258 -24.03 -3.51 -14.61
N GLY A 259 -24.08 -4.57 -15.44
CA GLY A 259 -22.90 -5.34 -15.86
C GLY A 259 -21.89 -4.50 -16.65
N PHE A 260 -22.35 -3.62 -17.54
CA PHE A 260 -21.50 -2.71 -18.29
C PHE A 260 -20.79 -1.69 -17.39
N LEU A 261 -21.55 -1.03 -16.50
CA LEU A 261 -21.00 -0.08 -15.52
C LEU A 261 -19.99 -0.76 -14.58
N ALA A 262 -20.30 -1.98 -14.15
CA ALA A 262 -19.42 -2.83 -13.37
C ALA A 262 -18.07 -3.05 -14.07
N LEU A 263 -18.09 -3.51 -15.32
CA LEU A 263 -16.88 -3.71 -16.12
C LEU A 263 -16.05 -2.44 -16.27
N LEU A 264 -16.71 -1.29 -16.47
CA LEU A 264 -16.04 0.00 -16.62
C LEU A 264 -15.38 0.45 -15.32
N ALA A 265 -16.05 0.28 -14.18
CA ALA A 265 -15.50 0.59 -12.87
C ALA A 265 -14.31 -0.31 -12.50
N VAL A 266 -14.36 -1.62 -12.81
CA VAL A 266 -13.22 -2.54 -12.60
C VAL A 266 -12.03 -2.15 -13.46
N ARG A 267 -12.23 -1.89 -14.75
CA ARG A 267 -11.15 -1.46 -15.65
C ARG A 267 -10.49 -0.16 -15.18
N ARG A 268 -11.29 0.79 -14.68
CA ARG A 268 -10.77 2.05 -14.14
C ARG A 268 -9.99 1.84 -12.85
N SER A 269 -10.49 1.02 -11.93
CA SER A 269 -9.87 0.75 -10.62
C SER A 269 -8.55 -0.02 -10.73
N LEU A 270 -8.42 -0.94 -11.69
CA LEU A 270 -7.20 -1.75 -11.89
C LEU A 270 -6.13 -1.09 -12.78
N ARG A 271 -6.45 0.03 -13.44
CA ARG A 271 -5.50 0.73 -14.31
C ARG A 271 -4.21 1.17 -13.60
N PRO A 272 -4.25 1.70 -12.35
CA PRO A 272 -3.04 2.04 -11.60
C PRO A 272 -2.12 0.83 -11.41
N LEU A 273 -2.67 -0.35 -11.06
CA LEU A 273 -1.87 -1.57 -10.87
C LEU A 273 -1.03 -1.94 -12.10
N LYS A 274 -1.63 -1.83 -13.29
CA LYS A 274 -0.92 -2.09 -14.56
C LYS A 274 0.22 -1.09 -14.81
N LYS A 275 0.07 0.16 -14.36
CA LYS A 275 1.17 1.14 -14.42
C LYS A 275 2.28 0.81 -13.42
N MET A 276 1.92 0.36 -12.21
CA MET A 276 2.92 -0.05 -11.20
C MET A 276 3.78 -1.21 -11.71
N GLU A 277 3.17 -2.19 -12.37
CA GLU A 277 3.86 -3.32 -13.01
C GLU A 277 4.91 -2.83 -14.03
N GLN A 278 4.52 -1.92 -14.93
CA GLN A 278 5.44 -1.35 -15.92
C GLN A 278 6.59 -0.55 -15.29
N THR A 279 6.32 0.18 -14.21
CA THR A 279 7.38 0.88 -13.47
C THR A 279 8.34 -0.12 -12.81
N ALA A 280 7.81 -1.20 -12.21
CA ALA A 280 8.63 -2.25 -11.60
C ALA A 280 9.53 -2.95 -12.62
N GLU A 281 9.05 -3.17 -13.84
CA GLU A 281 9.86 -3.73 -14.94
C GLU A 281 11.03 -2.81 -15.32
N LYS A 282 10.80 -1.50 -15.40
CA LYS A 282 11.87 -0.51 -15.65
C LYS A 282 12.90 -0.45 -14.53
N ILE A 283 12.43 -0.56 -13.27
CA ILE A 283 13.31 -0.63 -12.10
C ILE A 283 14.16 -1.90 -12.15
N ALA A 284 13.57 -3.05 -12.49
CA ALA A 284 14.30 -4.30 -12.66
C ALA A 284 15.31 -4.24 -13.81
N ALA A 285 15.08 -3.40 -14.82
CA ALA A 285 16.01 -3.13 -15.91
C ALA A 285 17.16 -2.17 -15.52
N GLY A 286 17.18 -1.64 -14.28
CA GLY A 286 18.28 -0.83 -13.74
C GLY A 286 17.98 0.65 -13.59
N ASP A 287 16.80 1.14 -13.99
CA ASP A 287 16.42 2.55 -13.79
C ASP A 287 15.72 2.74 -12.43
N LEU A 288 16.54 2.94 -11.40
CA LEU A 288 16.09 3.20 -10.02
C LEU A 288 15.52 4.62 -9.82
N SER A 289 15.62 5.51 -10.82
CA SER A 289 15.09 6.88 -10.72
C SER A 289 13.58 6.96 -10.92
N GLN A 290 13.00 5.93 -11.54
CA GLN A 290 11.56 5.85 -11.75
C GLN A 290 10.81 5.74 -10.44
N ARG A 291 9.59 6.29 -10.43
CA ARG A 291 8.68 6.24 -9.28
C ARG A 291 7.32 5.77 -9.71
N VAL A 292 6.64 5.11 -8.78
CA VAL A 292 5.26 4.72 -8.97
C VAL A 292 4.35 5.91 -8.72
N GLU A 293 3.34 6.09 -9.58
CA GLU A 293 2.36 7.17 -9.52
C GLU A 293 1.66 7.20 -8.14
N ARG A 294 1.59 8.38 -7.53
CA ARG A 294 1.01 8.55 -6.19
C ARG A 294 -0.51 8.55 -6.30
N ALA A 295 -1.13 7.49 -5.79
CA ALA A 295 -2.57 7.45 -5.62
C ALA A 295 -2.97 8.06 -4.26
N PRO A 296 -4.21 8.53 -4.09
CA PRO A 296 -4.71 9.05 -2.83
C PRO A 296 -4.50 8.08 -1.66
N LEU A 297 -4.00 8.58 -0.52
CA LEU A 297 -3.65 7.79 0.68
C LEU A 297 -4.85 7.08 1.33
N ASN A 298 -6.07 7.48 1.00
CA ASN A 298 -7.30 6.82 1.44
C ASN A 298 -7.62 5.53 0.66
N THR A 299 -6.73 5.11 -0.24
CA THR A 299 -6.86 3.85 -1.00
C THR A 299 -5.74 2.89 -0.63
N GLU A 300 -6.03 1.59 -0.61
CA GLU A 300 -5.03 0.53 -0.39
C GLU A 300 -3.86 0.65 -1.38
N ILE A 301 -4.18 0.99 -2.64
CA ILE A 301 -3.21 1.22 -3.72
C ILE A 301 -2.32 2.43 -3.42
N GLY A 302 -2.88 3.51 -2.83
CA GLY A 302 -2.12 4.69 -2.42
C GLY A 302 -1.13 4.38 -1.31
N SER A 303 -1.56 3.63 -0.30
CA SER A 303 -0.67 3.16 0.78
C SER A 303 0.48 2.31 0.23
N LEU A 304 0.17 1.34 -0.64
CA LEU A 304 1.19 0.49 -1.28
C LEU A 304 2.16 1.29 -2.14
N SER A 305 1.66 2.23 -2.96
CA SER A 305 2.49 3.13 -3.79
C SER A 305 3.46 3.94 -2.93
N ASN A 306 3.01 4.42 -1.77
CA ASN A 306 3.85 5.16 -0.83
C ASN A 306 4.94 4.27 -0.21
N SER A 307 4.57 3.09 0.33
CA SER A 307 5.53 2.15 0.92
C SER A 307 6.59 1.70 -0.10
N LEU A 308 6.18 1.42 -1.34
CA LEU A 308 7.10 1.05 -2.41
C LEU A 308 8.04 2.19 -2.77
N ASN A 309 7.54 3.43 -2.92
CA ASN A 309 8.38 4.59 -3.20
C ASN A 309 9.39 4.86 -2.07
N THR A 310 9.02 4.63 -0.80
CA THR A 310 9.95 4.70 0.34
C THR A 310 11.05 3.65 0.24
N MET A 311 10.69 2.40 -0.05
CA MET A 311 11.65 1.31 -0.27
C MET A 311 12.60 1.65 -1.44
N LEU A 312 12.07 2.11 -2.58
CA LEU A 312 12.87 2.51 -3.74
C LEU A 312 13.84 3.64 -3.41
N SER A 313 13.38 4.63 -2.63
CA SER A 313 14.24 5.74 -2.19
C SER A 313 15.34 5.28 -1.23
N GLN A 314 15.12 4.19 -0.48
CA GLN A 314 16.15 3.59 0.36
C GLN A 314 17.15 2.77 -0.47
N ILE A 315 16.66 2.01 -1.45
CA ILE A 315 17.48 1.22 -2.37
C ILE A 315 18.40 2.14 -3.19
N GLU A 316 17.85 3.20 -3.80
CA GLU A 316 18.63 4.17 -4.57
C GLU A 316 19.74 4.81 -3.71
N ARG A 317 19.41 5.21 -2.47
CA ARG A 317 20.40 5.74 -1.52
C ARG A 317 21.50 4.73 -1.19
N SER A 318 21.16 3.45 -1.00
CA SER A 318 22.17 2.42 -0.73
C SER A 318 23.07 2.14 -1.93
N PHE A 319 22.50 2.08 -3.15
CA PHE A 319 23.28 1.85 -4.36
C PHE A 319 24.21 3.03 -4.66
N LYS A 320 23.72 4.26 -4.53
CA LYS A 320 24.54 5.46 -4.69
C LYS A 320 25.70 5.48 -3.70
N LYS A 321 25.43 5.17 -2.42
CA LYS A 321 26.47 5.04 -1.40
C LYS A 321 27.50 3.96 -1.76
N GLN A 322 27.06 2.83 -2.31
CA GLN A 322 27.95 1.75 -2.74
C GLN A 322 28.79 2.15 -3.95
N GLU A 323 28.23 2.88 -4.91
CA GLU A 323 28.95 3.42 -6.07
C GLU A 323 30.01 4.43 -5.63
N ASP A 324 29.67 5.36 -4.74
CA ASP A 324 30.59 6.35 -4.19
C ASP A 324 31.77 5.67 -3.47
N ILE A 325 31.51 4.67 -2.62
CA ILE A 325 32.55 3.87 -1.95
C ILE A 325 33.43 3.16 -2.99
N THR A 326 32.83 2.59 -4.04
CA THR A 326 33.57 1.88 -5.09
C THR A 326 34.48 2.82 -5.88
N LEU A 327 34.00 4.03 -6.20
CA LEU A 327 34.80 5.05 -6.87
C LEU A 327 35.94 5.54 -6.00
N GLN A 328 35.69 5.77 -4.70
CA GLN A 328 36.72 6.14 -3.73
C GLN A 328 37.78 5.05 -3.59
N MET A 329 37.38 3.77 -3.49
CA MET A 329 38.31 2.64 -3.46
C MET A 329 39.18 2.56 -4.72
N LYS A 330 38.59 2.76 -5.91
CA LYS A 330 39.35 2.80 -7.18
C LYS A 330 40.39 3.92 -7.21
N ARG A 331 40.02 5.13 -6.76
CA ARG A 331 40.95 6.26 -6.65
C ARG A 331 42.08 5.94 -5.65
N PHE A 332 41.74 5.45 -4.47
CA PHE A 332 42.69 5.06 -3.44
C PHE A 332 43.73 4.04 -3.94
N VAL A 333 43.31 2.98 -4.64
CA VAL A 333 44.24 1.97 -5.19
C VAL A 333 45.16 2.58 -6.25
N SER A 334 44.63 3.48 -7.09
CA SER A 334 45.41 4.21 -8.08
C SER A 334 46.49 5.06 -7.41
N ASP A 335 46.11 5.88 -6.43
CA ASP A 335 47.01 6.80 -5.73
C ASP A 335 48.06 6.05 -4.91
N ALA A 336 47.66 4.99 -4.20
CA ALA A 336 48.58 4.11 -3.49
C ALA A 336 49.62 3.48 -4.42
N SER A 337 49.19 3.04 -5.61
CA SER A 337 50.10 2.47 -6.61
C SER A 337 51.12 3.49 -7.13
N HIS A 338 50.71 4.76 -7.26
CA HIS A 338 51.60 5.85 -7.66
C HIS A 338 52.62 6.17 -6.56
N GLU A 339 52.17 6.27 -5.30
CA GLU A 339 53.05 6.58 -4.17
C GLU A 339 54.05 5.46 -3.84
N LEU A 340 53.69 4.20 -4.08
CA LEU A 340 54.62 3.06 -3.93
C LEU A 340 55.64 2.96 -5.07
N ARG A 341 55.27 3.36 -6.29
CA ARG A 341 56.15 3.27 -7.47
C ARG A 341 57.32 4.26 -7.39
N THR A 342 57.10 5.44 -6.82
CA THR A 342 58.12 6.49 -6.73
C THR A 342 59.36 6.09 -5.92
N PRO A 343 59.26 5.62 -4.66
CA PRO A 343 60.43 5.17 -3.91
C PRO A 343 61.07 3.92 -4.54
N LEU A 344 60.27 3.04 -5.16
CA LEU A 344 60.80 1.89 -5.90
C LEU A 344 61.68 2.32 -7.09
N ALA A 345 61.27 3.36 -7.83
CA ALA A 345 62.05 3.94 -8.92
C ALA A 345 63.35 4.57 -8.42
N VAL A 346 63.34 5.22 -7.24
CA VAL A 346 64.55 5.77 -6.60
C VAL A 346 65.52 4.66 -6.21
N ILE A 347 65.05 3.59 -5.57
CA ILE A 347 65.88 2.41 -5.25
C ILE A 347 66.52 1.86 -6.52
N HIS A 348 65.70 1.65 -7.57
CA HIS A 348 66.20 1.14 -8.84
C HIS A 348 67.25 2.08 -9.47
N GLY A 349 66.97 3.39 -9.54
CA GLY A 349 67.88 4.39 -10.08
C GLY A 349 69.21 4.46 -9.32
N SER A 350 69.17 4.44 -7.98
CA SER A 350 70.37 4.41 -7.13
C SER A 350 71.19 3.13 -7.34
N THR A 351 70.53 1.98 -7.50
CA THR A 351 71.25 0.73 -7.81
C THR A 351 71.90 0.74 -9.19
N GLU A 352 71.26 1.34 -10.21
CA GLU A 352 71.83 1.49 -11.55
C GLU A 352 73.00 2.50 -11.56
N LEU A 353 72.86 3.63 -10.86
CA LEU A 353 73.93 4.61 -10.67
C LEU A 353 75.16 3.98 -10.01
N TYR A 354 74.97 3.18 -8.96
CA TYR A 354 76.07 2.46 -8.32
C TYR A 354 76.78 1.50 -9.28
N LYS A 355 76.02 0.74 -10.08
CA LYS A 355 76.58 -0.18 -11.10
C LYS A 355 77.39 0.56 -12.15
N MET A 356 76.97 1.79 -12.52
CA MET A 356 77.68 2.65 -13.47
C MET A 356 78.96 3.23 -12.85
N GLN A 357 78.88 3.82 -11.66
CA GLN A 357 80.01 4.45 -10.96
C GLN A 357 81.10 3.46 -10.57
N ARG A 358 80.73 2.23 -10.18
CA ARG A 358 81.68 1.15 -9.88
C ARG A 358 82.63 0.82 -11.05
N LYS A 359 82.23 1.09 -12.29
CA LYS A 359 83.05 0.86 -13.50
C LYS A 359 83.89 2.07 -13.90
N SER A 360 83.72 3.21 -13.24
CA SER A 360 84.37 4.46 -13.61
C SER A 360 85.67 4.65 -12.81
N PRO A 361 86.83 4.92 -13.44
CA PRO A 361 88.14 4.93 -12.78
C PRO A 361 88.43 6.16 -11.89
N GLN A 362 87.50 7.12 -11.80
CA GLN A 362 87.66 8.40 -11.08
C GLN A 362 86.75 8.58 -9.86
N ALA A 363 85.83 7.64 -9.58
CA ALA A 363 84.90 7.76 -8.45
C ALA A 363 85.45 7.05 -7.21
N ASP A 364 85.34 7.68 -6.03
CA ASP A 364 85.58 6.99 -4.75
C ASP A 364 84.50 5.91 -4.56
N PRO A 365 84.86 4.61 -4.53
CA PRO A 365 83.90 3.52 -4.40
C PRO A 365 83.14 3.53 -3.07
N VAL A 366 83.74 4.07 -2.01
CA VAL A 366 83.16 4.05 -0.65
C VAL A 366 82.09 5.14 -0.53
N GLU A 367 82.41 6.38 -0.91
CA GLU A 367 81.45 7.50 -0.88
C GLU A 367 80.23 7.24 -1.77
N SER A 368 80.45 6.64 -2.95
CA SER A 368 79.38 6.25 -3.88
C SER A 368 78.48 5.14 -3.32
N ALA A 369 79.04 4.20 -2.55
CA ALA A 369 78.27 3.14 -1.90
C ALA A 369 77.44 3.70 -0.74
N ASP A 370 78.03 4.56 0.09
CA ASP A 370 77.36 5.16 1.23
C ASP A 370 76.16 6.01 0.80
N MET A 371 76.30 6.84 -0.25
CA MET A 371 75.18 7.60 -0.81
C MET A 371 74.04 6.71 -1.32
N VAL A 372 74.36 5.58 -1.98
CA VAL A 372 73.36 4.66 -2.54
C VAL A 372 72.66 3.90 -1.42
N ILE A 373 73.40 3.45 -0.41
CA ILE A 373 72.85 2.78 0.77
C ILE A 373 71.92 3.72 1.52
N ASP A 374 72.33 4.98 1.75
CA ASP A 374 71.49 6.00 2.39
C ASP A 374 70.19 6.26 1.63
N HIS A 375 70.23 6.37 0.29
CA HIS A 375 69.01 6.51 -0.50
C HIS A 375 68.09 5.28 -0.47
N ILE A 376 68.66 4.07 -0.48
CA ILE A 376 67.88 2.82 -0.37
C ILE A 376 67.23 2.74 1.01
N ASP A 377 67.97 3.04 2.07
CA ASP A 377 67.49 2.99 3.45
C ASP A 377 66.36 4.01 3.69
N LYS A 378 66.55 5.26 3.27
CA LYS A 378 65.50 6.30 3.33
C LYS A 378 64.26 5.91 2.53
N SER A 379 64.43 5.35 1.33
CA SER A 379 63.31 4.94 0.47
C SER A 379 62.56 3.73 1.04
N SER A 380 63.28 2.76 1.60
CA SER A 380 62.72 1.57 2.27
C SER A 380 61.94 1.96 3.52
N THR A 381 62.53 2.81 4.36
CA THR A 381 61.87 3.34 5.57
C THR A 381 60.61 4.11 5.22
N ARG A 382 60.64 4.96 4.18
CA ARG A 382 59.45 5.68 3.67
C ARG A 382 58.39 4.73 3.14
N MET A 383 58.78 3.67 2.43
CA MET A 383 57.85 2.66 1.91
C MET A 383 57.18 1.88 3.05
N SER A 384 57.94 1.50 4.07
CA SER A 384 57.41 0.82 5.27
C SER A 384 56.37 1.69 5.98
N ALA A 385 56.70 2.96 6.24
CA ALA A 385 55.76 3.91 6.86
C ALA A 385 54.49 4.10 6.01
N LEU A 386 54.63 4.23 4.69
CA LEU A 386 53.50 4.34 3.77
C LEU A 386 52.61 3.09 3.82
N VAL A 387 53.18 1.89 3.81
CA VAL A 387 52.41 0.64 3.87
C VAL A 387 51.69 0.50 5.21
N GLU A 388 52.33 0.88 6.31
CA GLU A 388 51.71 0.85 7.65
C GLU A 388 50.53 1.84 7.74
N ASP A 389 50.70 3.06 7.21
CA ASP A 389 49.64 4.06 7.08
C ASP A 389 48.46 3.54 6.24
N LEU A 390 48.73 2.90 5.10
CA LEU A 390 47.70 2.32 4.23
C LEU A 390 46.94 1.18 4.92
N LEU A 391 47.64 0.29 5.61
CA LEU A 391 47.02 -0.81 6.37
C LEU A 391 46.20 -0.29 7.55
N SER A 392 46.67 0.77 8.22
CA SER A 392 45.91 1.45 9.27
C SER A 392 44.60 2.01 8.72
N LEU A 393 44.67 2.74 7.60
CA LEU A 393 43.51 3.35 6.96
C LEU A 393 42.51 2.29 6.44
N ALA A 394 42.99 1.22 5.81
CA ALA A 394 42.14 0.14 5.33
C ALA A 394 41.38 -0.57 6.47
N ARG A 395 42.02 -0.77 7.63
CA ARG A 395 41.35 -1.32 8.82
C ARG A 395 40.25 -0.40 9.33
N LEU A 396 40.54 0.89 9.42
CA LEU A 396 39.58 1.92 9.85
C LEU A 396 38.37 1.97 8.90
N ASP A 397 38.58 1.89 7.59
CA ASP A 397 37.51 1.86 6.58
C ASP A 397 36.61 0.62 6.67
N GLU A 398 37.16 -0.53 7.06
CA GLU A 398 36.39 -1.74 7.32
C GLU A 398 35.58 -1.68 8.64
N GLY A 399 35.71 -0.60 9.40
CA GLY A 399 35.13 -0.48 10.74
C GLY A 399 35.78 -1.43 11.76
N ARG A 400 37.01 -1.88 11.47
CA ARG A 400 37.76 -2.82 12.32
C ARG A 400 38.96 -2.12 12.93
N GLY A 401 39.23 -2.37 14.21
CA GLY A 401 40.48 -1.95 14.84
C GLY A 401 40.44 -0.63 15.60
N ILE A 402 39.28 -0.32 16.20
CA ILE A 402 39.15 0.64 17.30
C ILE A 402 38.38 -0.05 18.43
N ASP A 403 38.94 0.00 19.64
CA ASP A 403 38.26 -0.43 20.86
C ASP A 403 37.75 0.76 21.66
N LEU A 404 36.48 1.11 21.45
CA LEU A 404 35.81 2.23 22.11
C LEU A 404 35.48 1.97 23.60
N ALA A 405 35.70 0.75 24.11
CA ALA A 405 35.37 0.39 25.49
C ALA A 405 36.44 0.82 26.50
N GLN A 406 37.62 1.27 26.03
CA GLN A 406 38.72 1.66 26.90
C GLN A 406 38.58 3.11 27.35
N THR A 407 39.30 3.45 28.42
CA THR A 407 39.43 4.83 28.90
C THR A 407 40.72 5.42 28.35
N VAL A 408 40.63 6.62 27.79
CA VAL A 408 41.73 7.41 27.26
C VAL A 408 41.99 8.60 28.18
N HIS A 409 43.16 8.60 28.81
CA HIS A 409 43.65 9.74 29.58
C HIS A 409 44.19 10.81 28.61
N MET A 410 43.31 11.72 28.18
CA MET A 410 43.61 12.68 27.12
C MET A 410 44.69 13.68 27.55
N THR A 411 44.69 14.08 28.83
CA THR A 411 45.70 14.99 29.39
C THR A 411 47.11 14.42 29.26
N ASP A 412 47.27 13.12 29.53
CA ASP A 412 48.56 12.44 29.46
C ASP A 412 49.04 12.35 28.02
N ILE A 413 48.15 11.95 27.09
CA ILE A 413 48.49 11.91 25.66
C ILE A 413 48.91 13.30 25.17
N LEU A 414 48.21 14.37 25.55
CA LEU A 414 48.55 15.73 25.14
C LEU A 414 49.90 16.19 25.71
N SER A 415 50.18 15.87 26.98
CA SER A 415 51.46 16.19 27.63
C SER A 415 52.61 15.41 26.97
N ASP A 416 52.47 14.09 26.82
CA ASP A 416 53.46 13.22 26.15
C ASP A 416 53.77 13.74 24.74
N SER A 417 52.72 14.11 23.99
CA SER A 417 52.87 14.57 22.61
C SER A 417 53.63 15.90 22.55
N VAL A 418 53.42 16.79 23.51
CA VAL A 418 54.18 18.06 23.63
C VAL A 418 55.63 17.81 24.04
N GLU A 419 55.89 16.85 24.93
CA GLU A 419 57.24 16.41 25.26
C GLU A 419 57.96 15.84 24.03
N ASP A 420 57.28 15.02 23.22
CA ASP A 420 57.79 14.49 21.96
C ASP A 420 58.15 15.63 20.98
N LEU A 421 57.31 16.67 20.87
CA LEU A 421 57.59 17.83 20.03
C LEU A 421 58.80 18.63 20.53
N HIS A 422 58.91 18.81 21.85
CA HIS A 422 60.05 19.48 22.46
C HIS A 422 61.34 18.68 22.27
N ALA A 423 61.28 17.35 22.30
CA ALA A 423 62.43 16.50 22.03
C ALA A 423 62.90 16.61 20.57
N LEU A 424 61.96 16.76 19.63
CA LEU A 424 62.25 16.94 18.20
C LEU A 424 62.74 18.36 17.86
N ASP A 425 62.19 19.39 18.50
CA ASP A 425 62.56 20.81 18.32
C ASP A 425 62.82 21.48 19.69
N PRO A 426 64.01 21.32 20.29
CA PRO A 426 64.29 21.85 21.64
C PRO A 426 64.24 23.38 21.78
N GLU A 427 64.46 24.10 20.68
CA GLU A 427 64.44 25.57 20.65
C GLU A 427 63.02 26.15 20.46
N ARG A 428 62.03 25.29 20.19
CA ARG A 428 60.65 25.73 19.90
C ARG A 428 59.93 26.08 21.19
N THR A 429 59.32 27.27 21.23
CA THR A 429 58.43 27.66 22.33
C THR A 429 57.10 26.92 22.22
N ILE A 430 56.78 26.05 23.18
CA ILE A 430 55.51 25.31 23.24
C ILE A 430 54.75 25.73 24.48
N THR A 431 53.49 26.15 24.32
CA THR A 431 52.63 26.61 25.41
C THR A 431 51.44 25.68 25.58
N LEU A 432 51.26 25.14 26.79
CA LEU A 432 50.07 24.42 27.20
C LEU A 432 49.03 25.37 27.77
N GLY A 433 47.74 25.04 27.64
CA GLY A 433 46.68 25.86 28.18
C GLY A 433 45.30 25.23 28.16
N ARG A 434 44.31 26.00 28.61
CA ARG A 434 42.90 25.65 28.54
C ARG A 434 42.17 26.50 27.50
N LEU A 435 41.13 25.95 26.89
CA LEU A 435 40.28 26.69 25.95
C LEU A 435 39.04 27.23 26.66
N SER A 436 38.66 28.48 26.37
CA SER A 436 37.44 29.13 26.85
C SER A 436 36.56 29.57 25.70
N LEU A 437 35.25 29.35 25.83
CA LEU A 437 34.21 29.79 24.88
C LEU A 437 33.63 31.18 25.21
N ASP A 438 33.93 31.70 26.41
CA ASP A 438 33.32 32.92 26.94
C ASP A 438 34.26 34.12 26.76
N MET A 439 34.09 34.84 25.65
CA MET A 439 34.81 36.09 25.36
C MET A 439 34.14 37.34 25.96
N GLY A 440 32.91 37.20 26.49
CA GLY A 440 32.13 38.34 26.98
C GLY A 440 32.71 39.02 28.23
N SER A 441 33.52 38.32 29.00
CA SER A 441 34.02 38.81 30.31
C SER A 441 35.49 39.24 30.32
N ILE A 442 36.29 38.91 29.30
CA ILE A 442 37.76 39.16 29.31
C ILE A 442 38.14 40.47 28.60
N MET A 443 37.40 40.86 27.54
CA MET A 443 37.67 42.10 26.77
C MET A 443 37.32 43.40 27.52
N GLN A 444 36.64 43.32 28.67
CA GLN A 444 36.27 44.52 29.44
C GLN A 444 37.41 45.10 30.29
N SER A 445 38.60 44.48 30.26
CA SER A 445 39.80 44.93 30.97
C SER A 445 40.85 45.63 30.10
N VAL A 446 40.64 45.76 28.78
CA VAL A 446 41.52 46.53 27.90
C VAL A 446 40.70 47.61 27.19
N GLN A 447 40.94 48.87 27.56
CA GLN A 447 40.32 50.03 26.92
C GLN A 447 40.66 50.08 25.42
N PRO A 448 39.68 50.25 24.52
CA PRO A 448 39.98 50.50 23.12
C PRO A 448 40.52 51.94 22.98
N VAL A 449 41.75 52.05 22.50
CA VAL A 449 42.32 53.31 22.01
C VAL A 449 41.57 53.68 20.73
N GLN A 450 40.91 54.84 20.73
CA GLN A 450 40.28 55.41 19.53
C GLN A 450 41.33 55.74 18.48
N GLY A 451 41.20 55.16 17.28
CA GLY A 451 42.08 55.46 16.16
C GLY A 451 41.55 54.94 14.83
N GLN A 452 40.82 55.82 14.15
CA GLN A 452 40.72 55.99 12.69
C GLN A 452 40.15 54.84 11.82
N ASN A 453 39.00 55.15 11.22
CA ASN A 453 38.37 54.44 10.10
C ASN A 453 39.32 54.33 8.90
N ASP A 454 39.47 53.13 8.36
CA ASP A 454 39.61 52.93 6.92
C ASP A 454 38.84 51.68 6.48
N THR A 455 38.06 51.89 5.43
CA THR A 455 37.15 50.95 4.76
C THR A 455 37.92 49.96 3.89
N HIS A 456 37.71 48.65 4.10
CA HIS A 456 37.43 47.63 3.07
C HIS A 456 37.58 46.20 3.63
N SER A 457 36.45 45.50 3.77
CA SER A 457 36.18 44.09 3.45
C SER A 457 35.18 43.51 4.46
N ASP A 458 33.96 43.23 3.99
CA ASP A 458 32.97 42.40 4.67
C ASP A 458 33.51 40.97 4.82
N GLU A 459 34.25 40.72 5.89
CA GLU A 459 34.52 39.38 6.41
C GLU A 459 33.66 39.23 7.66
N GLN A 460 32.56 38.48 7.56
CA GLN A 460 31.72 38.15 8.70
C GLN A 460 32.55 37.35 9.71
N VAL A 461 33.17 38.03 10.67
CA VAL A 461 33.83 37.41 11.82
C VAL A 461 32.74 36.81 12.70
N THR A 462 32.59 35.49 12.65
CA THR A 462 31.69 34.73 13.53
C THR A 462 32.19 34.82 14.98
N ASP A 463 31.38 35.38 15.87
CA ASP A 463 31.64 35.63 17.31
C ASP A 463 31.82 34.36 18.19
N ASN A 464 32.14 33.21 17.59
CA ASN A 464 32.21 31.89 18.21
C ASN A 464 33.65 31.37 18.35
N THR A 465 34.59 32.25 18.65
CA THR A 465 36.01 31.89 18.71
C THR A 465 36.39 31.29 20.07
N LEU A 466 37.15 30.20 20.05
CA LEU A 466 37.80 29.62 21.24
C LEU A 466 38.98 30.49 21.66
N ALA A 467 38.95 31.03 22.88
CA ALA A 467 40.07 31.76 23.47
C ALA A 467 41.06 30.78 24.13
N PHE A 468 42.35 30.92 23.82
CA PHE A 468 43.41 30.15 24.46
C PHE A 468 43.89 30.87 25.72
N ILE A 469 43.93 30.16 26.85
CA ILE A 469 44.41 30.68 28.13
C ILE A 469 45.62 29.82 28.54
N PRO A 470 46.85 30.38 28.51
CA PRO A 470 48.05 29.66 28.95
C PRO A 470 47.93 29.14 30.39
N GLY A 471 48.41 27.93 30.64
CA GLY A 471 48.35 27.31 31.96
C GLY A 471 48.42 25.78 31.92
N GLN A 472 47.98 25.14 33.00
CA GLN A 472 47.90 23.68 33.05
C GLN A 472 46.70 23.17 32.25
N LEU A 473 46.89 22.03 31.58
CA LEU A 473 45.80 21.32 30.92
C LEU A 473 44.79 20.82 31.97
N PRO A 474 43.48 20.89 31.69
CA PRO A 474 42.48 20.24 32.54
C PRO A 474 42.66 18.72 32.51
N HIS A 475 42.29 18.06 33.60
CA HIS A 475 42.25 16.59 33.66
C HIS A 475 41.03 16.08 32.87
N ILE A 476 41.29 15.32 31.80
CA ILE A 476 40.28 14.86 30.85
C ILE A 476 40.46 13.37 30.59
N ASP A 477 39.44 12.60 30.97
CA ASP A 477 39.31 11.20 30.61
C ASP A 477 38.13 11.04 29.65
N ALA A 478 38.33 10.34 28.53
CA ALA A 478 37.30 10.07 27.53
C ALA A 478 37.27 8.58 27.18
N GLY A 479 36.09 8.04 26.84
CA GLY A 479 36.00 6.72 26.24
C GLY A 479 36.63 6.70 24.85
N GLY A 480 37.33 5.62 24.50
CA GLY A 480 37.97 5.48 23.19
C GLY A 480 39.15 4.53 23.19
N ASP A 481 39.85 4.47 22.06
CA ASP A 481 41.06 3.67 21.90
C ASP A 481 42.30 4.55 22.14
N PRO A 482 43.08 4.29 23.21
CA PRO A 482 44.22 5.14 23.58
C PRO A 482 45.36 5.06 22.56
N VAL A 483 45.55 3.92 21.90
CA VAL A 483 46.59 3.76 20.87
C VAL A 483 46.26 4.60 19.66
N ARG A 484 44.99 4.59 19.24
CA ARG A 484 44.52 5.39 18.11
C ARG A 484 44.50 6.88 18.41
N MET A 485 44.10 7.28 19.61
CA MET A 485 44.14 8.68 19.99
C MET A 485 45.58 9.22 20.09
N ARG A 486 46.53 8.40 20.55
CA ARG A 486 47.95 8.74 20.50
C ARG A 486 48.42 8.91 19.05
N GLN A 487 48.03 8.02 18.14
CA GLN A 487 48.33 8.14 16.71
C GLN A 487 47.79 9.46 16.10
N VAL A 488 46.60 9.91 16.52
CA VAL A 488 46.06 11.24 16.12
C VAL A 488 47.03 12.35 16.50
N MET A 489 47.47 12.37 17.75
CA MET A 489 48.39 13.40 18.24
C MET A 489 49.77 13.31 17.58
N THR A 490 50.35 12.11 17.46
CA THR A 490 51.63 11.89 16.78
C THR A 490 51.60 12.38 15.32
N ASN A 491 50.51 12.15 14.60
CA ASN A 491 50.39 12.62 13.21
C ASN A 491 50.27 14.15 13.10
N ILE A 492 49.53 14.78 14.01
CA ILE A 492 49.40 16.25 14.04
C ILE A 492 50.74 16.89 14.40
N ILE A 493 51.40 16.40 15.43
CA ILE A 493 52.69 16.94 15.89
C ILE A 493 53.82 16.67 14.90
N GLY A 494 53.85 15.48 14.30
CA GLY A 494 54.77 15.15 13.23
C GLY A 494 54.64 16.09 12.03
N ASN A 495 53.42 16.57 11.74
CA ASN A 495 53.21 17.61 10.72
C ASN A 495 53.76 18.97 11.16
N ILE A 496 53.58 19.38 12.42
CA ILE A 496 54.12 20.63 12.94
C ILE A 496 55.64 20.66 12.84
N HIS A 497 56.32 19.64 13.37
CA HIS A 497 57.77 19.52 13.26
C HIS A 497 58.26 19.59 11.81
N ARG A 498 57.51 18.99 10.88
CA ARG A 498 57.89 18.92 9.47
C ARG A 498 57.65 20.22 8.71
N TYR A 499 56.54 20.91 8.94
CA TYR A 499 56.10 22.01 8.07
C TYR A 499 56.17 23.39 8.72
N THR A 500 56.24 23.46 10.04
CA THR A 500 56.33 24.70 10.81
C THR A 500 57.81 24.96 11.16
N PRO A 501 58.37 26.13 10.82
CA PRO A 501 59.72 26.53 11.24
C PRO A 501 59.94 26.40 12.76
N SER A 502 61.13 26.04 13.22
CA SER A 502 61.43 25.77 14.65
C SER A 502 61.40 27.02 15.54
N ASP A 503 61.51 28.22 14.95
CA ASP A 503 61.37 29.52 15.63
C ASP A 503 59.91 29.94 15.86
N SER A 504 58.96 29.22 15.25
CA SER A 504 57.54 29.52 15.36
C SER A 504 56.91 28.81 16.57
N PRO A 505 56.13 29.54 17.42
CA PRO A 505 55.54 28.96 18.62
C PRO A 505 54.38 28.00 18.29
N VAL A 506 54.09 27.11 19.23
CA VAL A 506 52.97 26.17 19.17
C VAL A 506 52.15 26.25 20.46
N GLU A 507 50.84 26.33 20.31
CA GLU A 507 49.89 26.34 21.42
C GLU A 507 49.04 25.06 21.38
N VAL A 508 48.98 24.34 22.51
CA VAL A 508 48.14 23.14 22.66
C VAL A 508 47.17 23.37 23.81
N GLY A 509 45.88 23.41 23.49
CA GLY A 509 44.81 23.66 24.44
C GLY A 509 43.75 22.58 24.43
N ALA A 510 43.16 22.31 25.59
CA ALA A 510 41.99 21.44 25.70
C ALA A 510 40.91 22.03 26.63
N THR A 511 39.66 21.63 26.41
CA THR A 511 38.54 21.96 27.29
C THR A 511 37.43 20.92 27.16
N VAL A 512 36.51 20.92 28.14
CA VAL A 512 35.31 20.07 28.13
C VAL A 512 34.09 20.96 28.01
N VAL A 513 33.20 20.60 27.09
CA VAL A 513 31.99 21.36 26.77
C VAL A 513 30.76 20.46 26.79
N ARG A 514 29.58 21.08 26.93
CA ARG A 514 28.29 20.38 26.84
C ARG A 514 27.52 20.85 25.61
N ALA A 515 27.04 19.92 24.80
CA ALA A 515 26.26 20.19 23.59
C ALA A 515 25.03 19.28 23.52
N SER A 516 24.04 19.66 22.71
CA SER A 516 22.77 18.94 22.54
C SER A 516 22.96 17.53 21.98
N ALA A 517 22.13 16.58 22.43
CA ALA A 517 22.08 15.22 21.89
C ALA A 517 21.71 15.15 20.39
N LEU A 518 21.20 16.22 19.77
CA LEU A 518 20.95 16.25 18.33
C LEU A 518 22.25 16.22 17.50
N VAL A 519 23.38 16.59 18.11
CA VAL A 519 24.71 16.65 17.49
C VAL A 519 25.43 15.29 17.53
N ARG A 520 24.72 14.18 17.82
CA ARG A 520 25.28 12.82 17.93
C ARG A 520 25.90 12.27 16.63
N ASP A 521 25.52 12.80 15.48
CA ASP A 521 25.98 12.31 14.16
C ASP A 521 27.18 13.11 13.60
N LEU A 522 28.05 13.67 14.47
CA LEU A 522 29.26 14.41 14.06
C LEU A 522 30.16 13.62 13.10
N GLU A 523 30.17 12.28 13.17
CA GLU A 523 30.96 11.43 12.27
C GLU A 523 30.61 11.60 10.78
N ASN A 524 29.34 11.92 10.50
CA ASN A 524 28.79 12.03 9.15
C ASN A 524 28.90 13.46 8.59
N GLU A 525 29.22 14.43 9.46
CA GLU A 525 29.40 15.81 9.06
C GLU A 525 30.74 16.02 8.33
N ALA A 526 30.81 17.11 7.57
CA ALA A 526 32.02 17.50 6.85
C ALA A 526 33.07 18.05 7.82
N SER A 527 34.35 17.77 7.57
CA SER A 527 35.48 18.30 8.38
C SER A 527 35.79 19.75 8.00
N THR A 528 34.86 20.67 8.27
CA THR A 528 34.95 22.08 7.86
C THR A 528 34.82 23.04 9.04
N ALA A 529 35.28 24.28 8.84
CA ALA A 529 35.11 25.36 9.82
C ALA A 529 33.63 25.67 10.09
N GLU A 530 32.77 25.59 9.07
CA GLU A 530 31.32 25.80 9.20
C GLU A 530 30.67 24.80 10.16
N THR A 531 31.08 23.52 10.07
CA THR A 531 30.60 22.47 10.96
C THR A 531 31.04 22.72 12.41
N LEU A 532 32.28 23.16 12.62
CA LEU A 532 32.75 23.53 13.95
C LEU A 532 31.97 24.74 14.49
N ASP A 533 31.74 25.78 13.69
CA ASP A 533 30.99 26.97 14.13
C ASP A 533 29.56 26.60 14.55
N LYS A 534 28.89 25.75 13.77
CA LYS A 534 27.57 25.20 14.12
C LYS A 534 27.60 24.43 15.44
N PHE A 535 28.65 23.64 15.68
CA PHE A 535 28.84 22.93 16.95
C PHE A 535 29.06 23.91 18.12
N LEU A 536 29.94 24.90 17.98
CA LEU A 536 30.23 25.88 19.03
C LEU A 536 29.01 26.76 19.34
N LYS A 537 28.19 27.07 18.33
CA LYS A 537 26.91 27.75 18.51
C LYS A 537 25.94 26.92 19.36
N ASP A 538 25.82 25.62 19.07
CA ASP A 538 24.99 24.71 19.87
C ASP A 538 25.49 24.59 21.31
N VAL A 539 26.81 24.57 21.54
CA VAL A 539 27.39 24.58 22.90
C VAL A 539 26.96 25.83 23.68
N LYS A 540 26.96 27.01 23.05
CA LYS A 540 26.50 28.26 23.68
C LYS A 540 25.00 28.24 24.00
N GLU A 541 24.19 27.69 23.10
CA GLU A 541 22.72 27.63 23.25
C GLU A 541 22.27 26.50 24.20
N SER A 542 23.05 25.42 24.32
CA SER A 542 22.72 24.21 25.08
C SER A 542 22.81 24.33 26.60
N GLY A 543 23.25 25.47 27.14
CA GLY A 543 23.42 25.69 28.59
C GLY A 543 22.18 25.47 29.46
N THR A 544 20.99 25.25 28.87
CA THR A 544 19.72 25.01 29.56
C THR A 544 18.99 23.71 29.18
N ALA A 545 19.54 22.89 28.26
CA ALA A 545 18.84 21.71 27.73
C ALA A 545 18.99 20.46 28.64
N SER A 546 17.91 19.69 28.85
CA SER A 546 17.93 18.50 29.72
C SER A 546 18.63 17.26 29.12
N ASN A 547 19.08 17.30 27.86
CA ASN A 547 19.68 16.15 27.17
C ASN A 547 20.99 16.55 26.46
N THR A 548 21.97 17.00 27.25
CA THR A 548 23.31 17.37 26.78
C THR A 548 24.31 16.24 26.95
N LEU A 549 25.27 16.13 26.03
CA LEU A 549 26.43 15.25 26.13
C LEU A 549 27.70 16.08 26.34
N GLU A 550 28.69 15.49 27.01
CA GLU A 550 30.00 16.10 27.21
C GLU A 550 30.96 15.73 26.08
N TYR A 551 31.67 16.74 25.57
CA TYR A 551 32.67 16.62 24.53
C TYR A 551 33.99 17.24 24.98
N VAL A 552 35.10 16.62 24.60
CA VAL A 552 36.43 17.20 24.68
C VAL A 552 36.68 17.97 23.40
N ILE A 553 37.12 19.22 23.52
CA ILE A 553 37.71 19.98 22.42
C ILE A 553 39.20 20.09 22.67
N ILE A 554 39.99 19.67 21.69
CA ILE A 554 41.44 19.80 21.65
C ILE A 554 41.77 20.72 20.49
N GLN A 555 42.60 21.72 20.73
CA GLN A 555 43.05 22.65 19.71
C GLN A 555 44.57 22.73 19.72
N ILE A 556 45.16 22.51 18.55
CA ILE A 556 46.58 22.63 18.31
C ILE A 556 46.78 23.76 17.31
N ARG A 557 47.48 24.81 17.70
CA ARG A 557 47.78 25.98 16.87
C ARG A 557 49.27 26.02 16.61
N ASP A 558 49.65 25.99 15.34
CA ASP A 558 50.99 26.40 14.93
C ASP A 558 50.93 27.75 14.24
N HIS A 559 52.05 28.49 14.31
CA HIS A 559 52.21 29.81 13.72
C HIS A 559 53.14 29.79 12.49
N GLY A 560 53.09 28.71 11.71
CA GLY A 560 53.91 28.52 10.53
C GLY A 560 53.40 29.30 9.30
N PRO A 561 53.86 28.95 8.08
CA PRO A 561 53.38 29.56 6.86
C PRO A 561 51.90 29.24 6.54
N GLY A 562 51.31 28.26 7.24
CA GLY A 562 49.95 27.80 7.00
C GLY A 562 49.77 27.13 5.64
N VAL A 563 48.53 27.10 5.16
CA VAL A 563 48.16 26.58 3.83
C VAL A 563 47.29 27.60 3.10
N LYS A 564 47.14 27.44 1.78
CA LYS A 564 46.24 28.29 0.98
C LYS A 564 44.77 28.05 1.40
N ASP A 565 43.92 29.05 1.24
CA ASP A 565 42.52 28.99 1.69
C ASP A 565 41.73 27.79 1.12
N GLU A 566 41.98 27.42 -0.14
CA GLU A 566 41.36 26.26 -0.79
C GLU A 566 41.84 24.91 -0.23
N ALA A 567 42.98 24.88 0.46
CA ALA A 567 43.58 23.66 0.97
C ALA A 567 42.96 23.20 2.30
N TYR A 568 42.41 24.11 3.12
CA TYR A 568 41.86 23.76 4.45
C TYR A 568 40.77 22.69 4.41
N THR A 569 39.96 22.65 3.34
CA THR A 569 38.95 21.59 3.15
C THR A 569 39.56 20.29 2.63
N LYS A 570 40.66 20.38 1.86
CA LYS A 570 41.29 19.24 1.17
C LYS A 570 42.39 18.56 1.98
N ILE A 571 42.89 19.17 3.06
CA ILE A 571 44.02 18.60 3.84
C ILE A 571 43.73 17.21 4.43
N PHE A 572 42.46 16.84 4.58
CA PHE A 572 42.04 15.54 5.08
C PHE A 572 41.83 14.50 3.97
N GLU A 573 41.90 14.91 2.70
CA GLU A 573 41.86 13.98 1.57
C GLU A 573 43.11 13.09 1.55
N ARG A 574 42.93 11.82 1.15
CA ARG A 574 44.00 10.84 1.09
C ARG A 574 45.04 11.26 0.05
N PHE A 575 46.32 11.14 0.39
CA PHE A 575 47.45 11.50 -0.46
C PHE A 575 47.52 12.99 -0.84
N TYR A 576 46.67 13.84 -0.27
CA TYR A 576 46.72 15.27 -0.53
C TYR A 576 47.94 15.88 0.16
N THR A 577 48.64 16.76 -0.56
CA THR A 577 49.74 17.55 0.00
C THR A 577 49.68 18.98 -0.51
N ALA A 578 49.68 19.96 0.39
CA ALA A 578 49.51 21.38 0.04
C ALA A 578 50.70 21.95 -0.75
N ASP A 579 51.91 21.42 -0.53
CA ASP A 579 53.11 21.75 -1.31
C ASP A 579 53.91 20.46 -1.61
N PRO A 580 53.78 19.90 -2.82
CA PRO A 580 54.47 18.68 -3.22
C PRO A 580 56.00 18.77 -3.17
N SER A 581 56.55 19.98 -3.31
CA SER A 581 58.00 20.24 -3.32
C SER A 581 58.58 19.98 -1.93
N ARG A 582 57.97 20.58 -0.89
CA ARG A 582 58.33 20.36 0.52
C ARG A 582 58.13 18.92 0.98
N ALA A 583 57.10 18.25 0.46
CA ALA A 583 56.76 16.88 0.84
C ALA A 583 57.76 15.83 0.31
N ARG A 584 58.39 16.09 -0.85
CA ARG A 584 59.43 15.22 -1.40
C ARG A 584 60.71 15.27 -0.55
N ASP A 585 61.13 16.48 -0.19
CA ASP A 585 62.35 16.72 0.60
C ASP A 585 62.21 16.25 2.06
N LYS A 586 61.01 16.42 2.65
CA LYS A 586 60.75 16.09 4.07
C LYS A 586 60.00 14.78 4.29
N GLY A 587 59.78 13.95 3.27
CA GLY A 587 59.31 12.56 3.47
C GLY A 587 57.80 12.34 3.66
N GLY A 588 56.92 13.28 3.31
CA GLY A 588 55.47 13.19 3.60
C GLY A 588 54.71 12.23 2.68
N THR A 589 53.78 11.43 3.23
CA THR A 589 52.91 10.49 2.46
C THR A 589 51.56 11.09 2.08
N GLY A 590 51.16 12.21 2.70
CA GLY A 590 49.82 12.78 2.54
C GLY A 590 48.70 11.95 3.17
N LEU A 591 49.02 10.87 3.91
CA LEU A 591 48.02 10.01 4.57
C LEU A 591 47.76 10.40 6.02
N GLY A 592 48.72 11.02 6.72
CA GLY A 592 48.63 11.31 8.15
C GLY A 592 47.34 12.02 8.56
N MET A 593 46.96 13.11 7.90
CA MET A 593 45.73 13.85 8.22
C MET A 593 44.45 13.09 7.87
N SER A 594 44.46 12.26 6.83
CA SER A 594 43.32 11.38 6.50
C SER A 594 43.13 10.27 7.55
N ILE A 595 44.24 9.75 8.11
CA ILE A 595 44.21 8.79 9.23
C ILE A 595 43.66 9.47 10.48
N VAL A 596 44.12 10.69 10.78
CA VAL A 596 43.60 11.48 11.90
C VAL A 596 42.08 11.64 11.75
N GLN A 597 41.60 12.04 10.57
CA GLN A 597 40.17 12.18 10.31
C GLN A 597 39.42 10.86 10.51
N SER A 598 39.90 9.76 9.94
CA SER A 598 39.25 8.45 10.08
C SER A 598 39.19 7.98 11.53
N ILE A 599 40.26 8.18 12.32
CA ILE A 599 40.29 7.84 13.74
C ILE A 599 39.26 8.69 14.51
N VAL A 600 39.29 10.01 14.34
CA VAL A 600 38.38 10.93 15.05
C VAL A 600 36.92 10.62 14.70
N LYS A 601 36.62 10.40 13.42
CA LYS A 601 35.26 10.03 12.99
C LYS A 601 34.79 8.71 13.58
N ALA A 602 35.67 7.72 13.63
CA ALA A 602 35.34 6.43 14.23
C ALA A 602 35.26 6.47 15.78
N HIS A 603 35.73 7.55 16.41
CA HIS A 603 35.43 7.91 17.80
C HIS A 603 34.15 8.76 17.94
N HIS A 604 33.33 8.87 16.90
CA HIS A 604 32.14 9.71 16.81
C HIS A 604 32.42 11.21 17.02
N GLY A 605 33.62 11.63 16.64
CA GLY A 605 34.09 13.00 16.76
C GLY A 605 34.10 13.79 15.45
N LEU A 606 34.54 15.05 15.56
CA LEU A 606 34.77 15.98 14.46
C LEU A 606 36.22 16.45 14.48
N ILE A 607 36.83 16.58 13.31
CA ILE A 607 38.09 17.31 13.14
C ILE A 607 37.88 18.41 12.10
N CYS A 608 38.51 19.55 12.32
CA CYS A 608 38.59 20.62 11.34
C CYS A 608 39.96 21.31 11.41
N ALA A 609 40.29 22.03 10.35
CA ALA A 609 41.46 22.88 10.31
C ALA A 609 41.10 24.28 9.82
N MET A 610 41.70 25.27 10.46
CA MET A 610 41.41 26.69 10.27
C MET A 610 42.72 27.47 10.20
N LYS A 611 42.64 28.70 9.71
CA LYS A 611 43.76 29.63 9.74
C LYS A 611 44.01 30.09 11.18
N THR A 612 45.25 30.00 11.65
CA THR A 612 45.63 30.55 12.96
C THR A 612 45.63 32.09 12.88
N PRO A 613 45.07 32.82 13.87
CA PRO A 613 45.25 34.26 13.96
C PRO A 613 46.73 34.63 13.96
N GLY A 614 47.15 35.52 13.05
CA GLY A 614 48.56 35.87 12.85
C GLY A 614 49.34 34.97 11.89
N GLY A 615 48.71 33.96 11.28
CA GLY A 615 49.33 33.04 10.33
C GLY A 615 49.60 31.66 10.93
N GLY A 616 49.48 30.61 10.11
CA GLY A 616 49.66 29.21 10.52
C GLY A 616 48.42 28.33 10.33
N LEU A 617 48.38 27.18 10.99
CA LEU A 617 47.29 26.21 10.93
C LEU A 617 46.80 25.84 12.35
N THR A 618 45.50 25.95 12.55
CA THR A 618 44.82 25.55 13.78
C THR A 618 44.02 24.29 13.51
N THR A 619 44.43 23.17 14.11
CA THR A 619 43.68 21.90 14.05
C THR A 619 42.84 21.77 15.30
N THR A 620 41.52 21.57 15.15
CA THR A 620 40.60 21.37 16.26
C THR A 620 39.95 20.00 16.16
N VAL A 621 40.08 19.21 17.22
CA VAL A 621 39.54 17.85 17.37
C VAL A 621 38.47 17.89 18.47
N VAL A 622 37.30 17.35 18.17
CA VAL A 622 36.15 17.27 19.09
C VAL A 622 35.76 15.82 19.22
N VAL A 623 35.76 15.26 20.44
CA VAL A 623 35.42 13.85 20.70
C VAL A 623 34.48 13.75 21.90
N PRO A 624 33.43 12.92 21.86
CA PRO A 624 32.54 12.71 23.00
C PRO A 624 33.26 12.01 24.17
N ILE A 625 33.04 12.47 25.40
CA ILE A 625 33.62 11.88 26.62
C ILE A 625 33.00 10.51 26.92
N SER A 626 31.67 10.44 26.91
CA SER A 626 30.93 9.20 27.21
C SER A 626 30.51 8.50 25.93
N GLN A 627 31.38 7.64 25.40
CA GLN A 627 31.03 6.82 24.23
C GLN A 627 29.93 5.79 24.56
N THR A 628 29.81 5.32 25.80
CA THR A 628 28.78 4.38 26.26
C THR A 628 27.35 4.96 26.22
N VAL A 629 27.20 6.28 26.37
CA VAL A 629 25.88 6.96 26.37
C VAL A 629 25.40 7.26 24.95
N LEU A 630 26.28 7.25 23.95
CA LEU A 630 25.91 7.35 22.53
C LEU A 630 25.09 6.13 22.07
N PHE A 631 25.29 4.98 22.71
CA PHE A 631 24.65 3.72 22.33
C PHE A 631 23.34 3.42 23.10
N SER A 632 22.93 4.24 24.06
CA SER A 632 21.60 4.10 24.69
C SER A 632 20.54 4.64 23.74
N SER A 633 19.94 3.74 22.96
CA SER A 633 18.78 4.09 22.16
C SER A 633 17.57 4.26 23.07
N THR A 634 16.71 5.24 22.82
CA THR A 634 15.39 5.36 23.48
C THR A 634 14.41 4.26 23.05
N ASN A 635 14.82 3.28 22.23
CA ASN A 635 13.97 2.24 21.66
C ASN A 635 14.46 0.81 21.97
N PRO A 636 13.88 0.11 22.96
CA PRO A 636 14.36 -1.20 23.44
C PRO A 636 14.29 -2.33 22.40
N THR A 637 13.55 -2.15 21.29
CA THR A 637 13.49 -3.15 20.21
C THR A 637 14.66 -3.08 19.24
N GLN A 638 15.24 -1.90 19.03
CA GLN A 638 16.46 -1.73 18.21
C GLN A 638 17.70 -2.22 18.96
N GLU A 639 17.71 -2.05 20.28
CA GLU A 639 18.78 -2.50 21.18
C GLU A 639 18.93 -4.03 21.18
N ARG A 640 17.84 -4.78 21.29
CA ARG A 640 17.86 -6.27 21.22
C ARG A 640 18.34 -6.82 19.86
N MET A 641 18.03 -6.13 18.76
CA MET A 641 18.48 -6.51 17.42
C MET A 641 19.97 -6.20 17.21
N ARG A 642 20.47 -5.09 17.79
CA ARG A 642 21.88 -4.71 17.75
C ARG A 642 22.75 -5.58 18.66
N GLU A 643 22.35 -5.84 19.90
CA GLU A 643 23.07 -6.75 20.81
C GLU A 643 23.35 -8.11 20.15
N LYS A 644 22.38 -8.64 19.41
CA LYS A 644 22.52 -9.93 18.72
C LYS A 644 23.56 -9.92 17.58
N ASN A 645 23.81 -8.74 16.98
CA ASN A 645 24.69 -8.58 15.82
C ASN A 645 26.07 -7.99 16.18
N THR A 646 26.17 -7.20 17.26
CA THR A 646 27.40 -6.47 17.65
C THR A 646 28.13 -7.10 18.85
N ALA A 647 27.45 -7.92 19.67
CA ALA A 647 28.06 -8.57 20.84
C ALA A 647 29.30 -9.44 20.55
N PRO A 648 29.49 -10.09 19.38
CA PRO A 648 30.73 -10.82 19.11
C PRO A 648 31.94 -9.92 18.86
N ALA A 649 31.73 -8.64 18.54
CA ALA A 649 32.80 -7.70 18.16
C ALA A 649 33.24 -6.78 19.32
N ILE A 650 32.33 -6.40 20.22
CA ILE A 650 32.62 -5.48 21.34
C ILE A 650 33.12 -6.23 22.58
N PHE A 651 32.59 -7.42 22.87
CA PHE A 651 33.02 -8.22 24.01
C PHE A 651 33.89 -9.36 23.52
N GLY A 652 35.20 -9.10 23.40
CA GLY A 652 36.19 -10.16 23.32
C GLY A 652 35.88 -11.24 24.37
N ARG A 653 35.92 -12.52 23.96
CA ARG A 653 35.52 -13.70 24.77
C ARG A 653 35.81 -13.46 26.25
N ARG A 654 34.77 -13.15 27.04
CA ARG A 654 34.86 -13.16 28.50
C ARG A 654 35.34 -14.55 28.90
N LYS A 655 36.61 -14.65 29.26
CA LYS A 655 37.21 -15.84 29.87
C LYS A 655 36.48 -15.99 31.20
N LYS A 656 35.43 -16.81 31.22
CA LYS A 656 34.62 -17.05 32.41
C LYS A 656 35.54 -17.68 33.45
N SER A 657 35.83 -16.94 34.52
CA SER A 657 36.52 -17.44 35.69
C SER A 657 35.75 -18.65 36.22
N ALA A 658 36.49 -19.74 36.44
CA ALA A 658 36.01 -20.92 37.10
C ALA A 658 35.78 -20.60 38.58
N ASP A 659 34.53 -20.43 38.96
CA ASP A 659 33.97 -20.87 40.25
C ASP A 659 32.54 -20.34 40.34
N ALA A 660 31.59 -21.17 39.94
CA ALA A 660 30.24 -21.27 40.49
C ALA A 660 29.42 -22.22 39.60
N ASP A 661 28.71 -23.11 40.29
CA ASP A 661 27.59 -23.92 39.82
C ASP A 661 27.92 -25.20 39.05
N MET A 662 28.30 -26.17 39.89
CA MET A 662 28.01 -27.58 39.74
C MET A 662 26.48 -27.79 39.72
N ALA A 663 25.89 -27.92 38.54
CA ALA A 663 24.56 -28.49 38.38
C ALA A 663 24.51 -29.33 37.10
N THR A 664 24.31 -30.62 37.32
CA THR A 664 24.21 -31.73 36.38
C THR A 664 23.24 -31.45 35.25
N THR A 665 23.67 -31.56 33.99
CA THR A 665 22.75 -31.83 32.87
C THR A 665 23.48 -32.69 31.84
N GLU A 666 22.92 -33.86 31.61
CA GLU A 666 23.41 -34.93 30.75
C GLU A 666 23.63 -34.47 29.30
N ILE A 667 24.82 -34.76 28.77
CA ILE A 667 25.16 -34.57 27.35
C ILE A 667 24.76 -35.84 26.60
N LYS A 668 23.67 -35.78 25.83
CA LYS A 668 23.35 -36.80 24.83
C LYS A 668 24.10 -36.48 23.53
N ILE A 669 25.27 -37.10 23.37
CA ILE A 669 26.04 -37.07 22.12
C ILE A 669 25.32 -37.97 21.10
N SER A 670 24.94 -37.42 19.95
CA SER A 670 24.68 -38.23 18.76
C SER A 670 25.50 -37.68 17.60
N LEU A 671 26.69 -38.28 17.44
CA LEU A 671 27.50 -38.21 16.24
C LEU A 671 26.95 -39.24 15.25
N GLY A 672 26.43 -38.78 14.12
CA GLY A 672 26.05 -39.62 13.00
C GLY A 672 26.92 -39.29 11.78
N SER A 673 28.13 -39.85 11.73
CA SER A 673 28.97 -39.89 10.53
C SER A 673 28.45 -40.98 9.60
N ASN A 674 28.08 -40.53 8.40
CA ASN A 674 28.20 -41.15 7.07
C ASN A 674 28.77 -42.59 6.98
N LYS A 675 28.03 -43.49 6.30
CA LYS A 675 28.57 -44.40 5.27
C LYS A 675 27.50 -45.16 4.48
N ASP A 676 27.59 -44.99 3.16
CA ASP A 676 27.45 -45.95 2.06
C ASP A 676 26.53 -47.17 2.22
N THR A 677 25.57 -47.35 1.31
CA THR A 677 25.73 -48.22 0.12
C THR A 677 24.39 -48.52 -0.59
N SER A 678 24.45 -48.41 -1.92
CA SER A 678 23.90 -49.37 -2.90
C SER A 678 22.41 -49.34 -3.33
N THR A 679 22.28 -49.10 -4.64
CA THR A 679 21.49 -49.82 -5.67
C THR A 679 20.03 -49.46 -6.00
N LYS A 680 19.90 -48.92 -7.23
CA LYS A 680 18.99 -49.29 -8.33
C LYS A 680 17.48 -49.42 -8.03
N LYS A 681 16.67 -48.50 -8.55
CA LYS A 681 16.00 -48.63 -9.87
C LYS A 681 15.42 -47.29 -10.32
#